data_AF-A0A1V5YN41-F1
#
_entry.id   AF-A0A1V5YN41-F1
#
_cell.length_a   1.000
_cell.length_b   1.000
_cell.length_c   1.000
_cell.angle_alpha   90.00
_cell.angle_beta   90.00
_cell.angle_gamma   90.00
#
_symmetry.space_group_name_H-M   'P 1'
#
loop_
_entity.id
_entity.type
_entity.pdbx_description
1 polymer ?
#
loop_
_entity_poly.entity_id
_entity_poly.type
_entity_poly.pdbx_seq_one_letter_code
_entity_poly.pdbx_strand_id
1 'polypeptide(L)'
;MFMKKLFYLFVFTVFTLTSCEKNEIKSGSALQDEIKWALNDENKCVSNDENRRTRPVIIGEKINNPYSIKNMQAALDSLKAHPEQHTTCMKAPSSTLDDIVIEPTDLYVRYLPADSLQYIQLMSDSTLILFDYPLDYLKIQTGDYYHDPTVSGAYTWLYTSVPHDYQPHHAIQYEVIEELFLPEHSSYYLEESSPTHVKGNNQMKSGEKKHTDYADVLKTLEAVSFIITGNADKLHQPDTTSTNSDMQKAVSYVNKRFLGISWKEAVYNPEGYFKVATPIGNQPLVNVRIRVARYFTFYETRTNARGYFYFSNQFAENAVFPNIEYFVYFDGKNGNNSWRLMNALGGTTYTSVGVHSPDRYDMVFQPFSDYWGKCIQQNTISNYINMVRSEGLNLPPSELKIRPEEESNYTCGIPLMVNHVNYGLMLTSADIKLPYRNISNDFFKISAAALNQLTLASLVAKMKSTKGTNWTTDYWKTFRNNDASPQQYGLVSGWAMHRENVLLYQFFGSVNTGYLDTSEAKRKKTTTLRDYINMFDDLRTIGCSNQSIEKVLCSKSVLQFRDDLIALYPNKNQQIKNIVQNIVGNITIVTYNLYRSFPHNTQSDRIPQFASIIKSCNPDLVAVQEIRDFANLLQLKNASGLEGERYNTLPFYGIGIMWHSRLGTPKITNKSISPSTNSTDVEKRAYIIAEFEDFYFISTHYSTDANERDKMSADIITFVKNTTKPVYIAGDLNATPNEQSIISLTNNNFVLLNDINHKTYPVSAPSKLIDLILGYKKNSTSYSIVSRGIPAFPNEDMKLISDHLPYYVIINTND
;
A
#
# COMPACT_ATOMS: atom_id res chain seq x y z
N MET A 1 -67.47 -25.39 13.45
CA MET A 1 -66.79 -26.70 13.50
C MET A 1 -65.46 -26.49 14.21
N PHE A 2 -65.26 -27.21 15.31
CA PHE A 2 -64.24 -26.96 16.34
C PHE A 2 -62.80 -27.34 15.93
N MET A 3 -61.85 -26.60 16.51
CA MET A 3 -60.42 -26.83 16.77
C MET A 3 -59.82 -28.24 16.51
N LYS A 4 -58.60 -28.27 15.93
CA LYS A 4 -57.36 -28.72 16.63
C LYS A 4 -56.09 -28.62 15.75
N LYS A 5 -55.06 -28.02 16.38
CA LYS A 5 -53.59 -28.12 16.26
C LYS A 5 -53.00 -29.08 15.21
N LEU A 6 -51.97 -28.58 14.48
CA LEU A 6 -50.72 -29.32 14.28
C LEU A 6 -49.50 -28.37 14.27
N PHE A 7 -48.43 -28.85 14.89
CA PHE A 7 -47.13 -28.23 15.16
C PHE A 7 -46.34 -27.88 13.89
N TYR A 8 -45.63 -26.75 13.89
CA TYR A 8 -44.29 -26.67 13.30
C TYR A 8 -43.33 -25.89 14.21
N LEU A 9 -42.21 -26.56 14.43
CA LEU A 9 -41.07 -26.26 15.27
C LEU A 9 -40.25 -25.13 14.61
N PHE A 10 -40.19 -23.93 15.21
CA PHE A 10 -39.19 -22.93 14.81
C PHE A 10 -37.87 -23.26 15.51
N VAL A 11 -36.94 -23.84 14.76
CA VAL A 11 -35.54 -23.98 15.17
C VAL A 11 -34.92 -22.59 15.14
N PHE A 12 -34.57 -22.08 16.32
CA PHE A 12 -33.64 -20.96 16.48
C PHE A 12 -32.26 -21.40 15.99
N THR A 13 -31.89 -21.04 14.76
CA THR A 13 -30.50 -21.10 14.31
C THR A 13 -29.84 -19.77 14.63
N VAL A 14 -29.20 -19.73 15.79
CA VAL A 14 -28.23 -18.69 16.17
C VAL A 14 -27.04 -18.81 15.23
N PHE A 15 -26.96 -17.95 14.22
CA PHE A 15 -25.69 -17.68 13.55
C PHE A 15 -24.90 -16.70 14.42
N THR A 16 -23.97 -17.24 15.20
CA THR A 16 -22.89 -16.48 15.82
C THR A 16 -21.94 -15.99 14.72
N LEU A 17 -22.16 -14.77 14.23
CA LEU A 17 -21.11 -14.01 13.55
C LEU A 17 -20.34 -13.25 14.64
N THR A 18 -19.19 -13.81 15.02
CA THR A 18 -18.16 -13.09 15.77
C THR A 18 -17.41 -12.17 14.80
N SER A 19 -17.50 -10.85 15.02
CA SER A 19 -16.42 -9.87 14.81
C SER A 19 -17.00 -8.48 14.65
N CYS A 20 -16.94 -7.69 15.73
CA CYS A 20 -16.59 -6.28 15.69
C CYS A 20 -16.25 -5.91 17.14
N GLU A 21 -14.97 -5.72 17.41
CA GLU A 21 -14.53 -5.09 18.64
C GLU A 21 -15.27 -3.76 18.79
N LYS A 22 -16.02 -3.65 19.88
CA LYS A 22 -16.50 -2.36 20.39
C LYS A 22 -15.25 -1.54 20.69
N ASN A 23 -14.91 -0.60 19.82
CA ASN A 23 -14.13 0.54 20.24
C ASN A 23 -14.94 1.25 21.32
N GLU A 24 -14.39 1.24 22.53
CA GLU A 24 -14.94 1.90 23.70
C GLU A 24 -15.24 3.36 23.37
N ILE A 25 -16.53 3.67 23.23
CA ILE A 25 -17.03 5.03 23.39
C ILE A 25 -16.71 5.40 24.84
N LYS A 26 -15.71 6.27 25.03
CA LYS A 26 -15.48 6.88 26.33
C LYS A 26 -16.78 7.57 26.77
N SER A 27 -17.28 7.09 27.90
CA SER A 27 -18.39 7.56 28.73
C SER A 27 -19.04 8.89 28.33
N GLY A 28 -20.33 8.85 27.99
CA GLY A 28 -21.16 10.02 27.70
C GLY A 28 -21.38 11.03 28.83
N SER A 29 -20.80 10.83 30.02
CA SER A 29 -20.88 11.82 31.11
C SER A 29 -19.94 13.01 30.91
N ALA A 30 -18.71 12.79 30.43
CA ALA A 30 -17.74 13.86 30.22
C ALA A 30 -18.13 14.81 29.08
N LEU A 31 -18.76 14.26 28.02
CA LEU A 31 -19.25 15.04 26.88
C LEU A 31 -20.47 15.91 27.25
N GLN A 32 -21.36 15.40 28.12
CA GLN A 32 -22.50 16.17 28.61
C GLN A 32 -22.07 17.29 29.56
N ASP A 33 -21.01 17.09 30.34
CA ASP A 33 -20.46 18.12 31.22
C ASP A 33 -19.68 19.19 30.44
N GLU A 34 -18.96 18.83 29.36
CA GLU A 34 -18.35 19.79 28.43
C GLU A 34 -19.39 20.62 27.65
N ILE A 35 -20.48 19.99 27.20
CA ILE A 35 -21.61 20.69 26.54
C ILE A 35 -22.29 21.68 27.51
N LYS A 36 -22.47 21.29 28.78
CA LYS A 36 -23.02 22.19 29.82
C LYS A 36 -22.09 23.34 30.18
N TRP A 37 -20.77 23.12 30.14
CA TRP A 37 -19.79 24.19 30.38
C TRP A 37 -19.75 25.19 29.20
N ALA A 38 -19.82 24.71 27.96
CA ALA A 38 -19.83 25.55 26.76
C ALA A 38 -21.14 26.37 26.58
N LEU A 39 -22.26 25.92 27.12
CA LEU A 39 -23.55 26.62 27.04
C LEU A 39 -23.76 27.69 28.13
N ASN A 40 -22.90 27.76 29.16
CA ASN A 40 -23.08 28.66 30.32
C ASN A 40 -22.20 29.92 30.30
N ASP A 41 -21.38 30.12 29.27
CA ASP A 41 -20.50 31.31 29.14
C ASP A 41 -20.79 32.01 27.80
N GLU A 42 -21.76 32.92 27.80
CA GLU A 42 -22.31 33.59 26.61
C GLU A 42 -21.29 34.44 25.80
N ASN A 43 -20.01 34.46 26.17
CA ASN A 43 -18.99 35.30 25.52
C ASN A 43 -17.59 34.67 25.37
N LYS A 44 -17.46 33.34 25.23
CA LYS A 44 -16.17 32.72 24.86
C LYS A 44 -16.32 31.51 23.92
N CYS A 45 -15.80 31.64 22.69
CA CYS A 45 -15.41 30.47 21.87
C CYS A 45 -14.46 29.59 22.69
N VAL A 46 -14.82 28.33 22.93
CA VAL A 46 -13.93 27.33 23.52
C VAL A 46 -12.71 27.17 22.60
N SER A 47 -11.51 27.22 23.18
CA SER A 47 -10.23 27.49 22.49
C SER A 47 -9.97 26.69 21.20
N ASN A 48 -9.46 27.42 20.20
CA ASN A 48 -8.82 26.92 18.98
C ASN A 48 -7.49 26.24 19.34
N ASP A 49 -7.53 25.05 19.92
CA ASP A 49 -6.31 24.29 20.20
C ASP A 49 -5.83 23.61 18.92
N GLU A 50 -4.79 24.19 18.32
CA GLU A 50 -4.16 23.82 17.05
C GLU A 50 -3.54 22.41 17.07
N ASN A 51 -3.42 21.77 18.24
CA ASN A 51 -2.87 20.43 18.40
C ASN A 51 -3.79 19.49 19.19
N ARG A 52 -5.11 19.68 19.04
CA ARG A 52 -6.15 18.91 19.71
C ARG A 52 -6.41 17.51 19.14
N ARG A 53 -7.16 16.72 19.91
CA ARG A 53 -7.84 15.50 19.44
C ARG A 53 -9.00 15.83 18.50
N THR A 54 -9.40 14.82 17.73
CA THR A 54 -10.55 14.87 16.81
C THR A 54 -11.80 15.30 17.57
N ARG A 55 -12.56 16.28 17.05
CA ARG A 55 -13.77 16.80 17.69
C ARG A 55 -14.85 17.18 16.68
N PRO A 56 -16.14 17.12 17.05
CA PRO A 56 -17.22 17.48 16.16
C PRO A 56 -17.28 19.00 15.93
N VAL A 57 -17.79 19.40 14.77
CA VAL A 57 -18.30 20.76 14.53
C VAL A 57 -19.60 20.92 15.31
N ILE A 58 -19.74 22.02 16.05
CA ILE A 58 -20.98 22.36 16.75
C ILE A 58 -21.55 23.61 16.09
N ILE A 59 -22.76 23.49 15.56
CA ILE A 59 -23.51 24.59 14.97
C ILE A 59 -24.54 25.14 15.97
N GLY A 60 -24.78 26.44 15.89
CA GLY A 60 -25.73 27.20 16.70
C GLY A 60 -26.97 27.58 15.90
N GLU A 61 -27.41 28.82 16.06
CA GLU A 61 -28.58 29.34 15.36
C GLU A 61 -28.30 29.60 13.86
N LYS A 62 -29.35 29.48 13.05
CA LYS A 62 -29.33 29.87 11.64
C LYS A 62 -29.14 31.38 11.55
N ILE A 63 -28.18 31.82 10.76
CA ILE A 63 -27.89 33.25 10.56
C ILE A 63 -28.68 33.81 9.38
N ASN A 64 -29.10 35.07 9.48
CA ASN A 64 -29.78 35.75 8.39
C ASN A 64 -28.78 36.00 7.25
N ASN A 65 -28.92 35.30 6.13
CA ASN A 65 -27.90 35.21 5.10
C ASN A 65 -27.69 36.55 4.36
N PRO A 66 -26.54 37.23 4.53
CA PRO A 66 -26.28 38.50 3.87
C PRO A 66 -26.10 38.38 2.35
N TYR A 67 -25.76 37.21 1.82
CA TYR A 67 -25.58 37.02 0.37
C TYR A 67 -26.86 36.62 -0.35
N SER A 68 -27.97 36.42 0.37
CA SER A 68 -29.26 36.15 -0.28
C SER A 68 -29.65 37.31 -1.20
N ILE A 69 -30.30 37.01 -2.33
CA ILE A 69 -30.76 38.04 -3.28
C ILE A 69 -31.60 39.11 -2.57
N LYS A 70 -32.48 38.68 -1.66
CA LYS A 70 -33.32 39.58 -0.85
C LYS A 70 -32.48 40.56 -0.02
N ASN A 71 -31.47 40.07 0.69
CA ASN A 71 -30.69 40.92 1.60
C ASN A 71 -29.68 41.80 0.84
N MET A 72 -29.09 41.30 -0.26
CA MET A 72 -28.25 42.12 -1.13
C MET A 72 -29.05 43.23 -1.83
N GLN A 73 -30.29 42.94 -2.27
CA GLN A 73 -31.18 43.98 -2.80
C GLN A 73 -31.55 44.99 -1.71
N ALA A 74 -31.89 44.54 -0.50
CA ALA A 74 -32.17 45.44 0.62
C ALA A 74 -30.95 46.32 0.98
N ALA A 75 -29.73 45.81 0.83
CA ALA A 75 -28.51 46.58 1.01
C ALA A 75 -28.33 47.66 -0.07
N LEU A 76 -28.60 47.32 -1.33
CA LEU A 76 -28.55 48.27 -2.46
C LEU A 76 -29.60 49.37 -2.27
N ASP A 77 -30.82 49.01 -1.88
CA ASP A 77 -31.90 49.94 -1.59
C ASP A 77 -31.56 50.84 -0.40
N SER A 78 -30.93 50.28 0.64
CA SER A 78 -30.47 51.03 1.81
C SER A 78 -29.40 52.06 1.44
N LEU A 79 -28.45 51.71 0.57
CA LEU A 79 -27.46 52.65 0.04
C LEU A 79 -28.14 53.78 -0.76
N LYS A 80 -29.02 53.43 -1.71
CA LYS A 80 -29.76 54.41 -2.53
C LYS A 80 -30.62 55.36 -1.70
N ALA A 81 -31.16 54.90 -0.58
CA ALA A 81 -31.96 55.71 0.34
C ALA A 81 -31.15 56.69 1.21
N HIS A 82 -29.83 56.54 1.31
CA HIS A 82 -28.96 57.34 2.19
C HIS A 82 -27.78 57.98 1.44
N PRO A 83 -28.04 58.82 0.41
CA PRO A 83 -26.98 59.44 -0.38
C PRO A 83 -26.05 60.34 0.43
N GLU A 84 -26.51 60.87 1.56
CA GLU A 84 -25.70 61.66 2.49
C GLU A 84 -24.58 60.88 3.18
N GLN A 85 -24.63 59.54 3.18
CA GLN A 85 -23.62 58.67 3.79
C GLN A 85 -22.61 58.12 2.79
N HIS A 86 -22.81 58.36 1.49
CA HIS A 86 -21.94 57.83 0.45
C HIS A 86 -20.46 58.21 0.65
N THR A 87 -20.18 59.46 1.02
CA THR A 87 -18.80 59.93 1.25
C THR A 87 -18.10 59.25 2.42
N THR A 88 -18.85 58.59 3.33
CA THR A 88 -18.28 57.86 4.47
C THR A 88 -18.20 56.35 4.23
N CYS A 89 -18.96 55.80 3.28
CA CYS A 89 -19.01 54.36 3.00
C CYS A 89 -18.44 53.96 1.63
N MET A 90 -18.25 54.87 0.69
CA MET A 90 -17.67 54.56 -0.63
C MET A 90 -16.97 55.79 -1.25
N LYS A 91 -15.99 55.53 -2.12
CA LYS A 91 -15.30 56.51 -2.95
C LYS A 91 -15.94 56.64 -4.34
N ALA A 92 -16.59 55.57 -4.81
CA ALA A 92 -17.29 55.55 -6.08
C ALA A 92 -18.38 56.65 -6.16
N PRO A 93 -18.64 57.23 -7.34
CA PRO A 93 -19.75 58.14 -7.54
C PRO A 93 -21.09 57.48 -7.18
N SER A 94 -22.02 58.23 -6.60
CA SER A 94 -23.34 57.69 -6.21
C SER A 94 -24.12 57.11 -7.39
N SER A 95 -23.94 57.66 -8.59
CA SER A 95 -24.55 57.14 -9.83
C SER A 95 -24.09 55.72 -10.18
N THR A 96 -22.96 55.24 -9.65
CA THR A 96 -22.50 53.86 -9.87
C THR A 96 -23.47 52.84 -9.27
N LEU A 97 -24.25 53.21 -8.24
CA LEU A 97 -25.30 52.35 -7.68
C LEU A 97 -26.45 52.08 -8.67
N ASP A 98 -26.67 52.97 -9.64
CA ASP A 98 -27.74 52.84 -10.63
C ASP A 98 -27.41 51.80 -11.69
N ASP A 99 -26.12 51.52 -11.89
CA ASP A 99 -25.61 50.52 -12.82
C ASP A 99 -25.68 49.09 -12.24
N ILE A 100 -25.76 48.93 -10.90
CA ILE A 100 -25.78 47.63 -10.23
C ILE A 100 -27.19 47.03 -10.24
N VAL A 101 -27.29 45.82 -10.80
CA VAL A 101 -28.48 44.96 -10.73
C VAL A 101 -28.14 43.70 -9.92
N ILE A 102 -28.98 43.38 -8.93
CA ILE A 102 -28.83 42.18 -8.10
C ILE A 102 -29.57 41.01 -8.75
N GLU A 103 -28.83 40.11 -9.36
CA GLU A 103 -29.32 38.86 -9.97
C GLU A 103 -28.54 37.66 -9.45
N PRO A 104 -29.12 36.44 -9.38
CA PRO A 104 -28.42 35.25 -8.93
C PRO A 104 -27.09 35.03 -9.66
N THR A 105 -25.99 35.07 -8.91
CA THR A 105 -24.67 34.67 -9.42
C THR A 105 -24.41 33.20 -9.11
N ASP A 106 -24.90 32.74 -7.96
CA ASP A 106 -24.64 31.42 -7.40
C ASP A 106 -25.88 30.84 -6.71
N LEU A 107 -25.86 29.53 -6.48
CA LEU A 107 -26.83 28.80 -5.69
C LEU A 107 -26.14 28.26 -4.44
N TYR A 108 -26.76 28.45 -3.27
CA TYR A 108 -26.43 27.68 -2.08
C TYR A 108 -27.14 26.34 -2.13
N VAL A 109 -26.40 25.24 -2.15
CA VAL A 109 -26.93 23.91 -2.45
C VAL A 109 -26.43 22.87 -1.47
N ARG A 110 -27.14 21.74 -1.42
CA ARG A 110 -26.68 20.55 -0.69
C ARG A 110 -26.98 19.25 -1.43
N TYR A 111 -26.11 18.27 -1.22
CA TYR A 111 -26.24 16.90 -1.71
C TYR A 111 -26.39 15.90 -0.56
N LEU A 112 -27.23 14.88 -0.73
CA LEU A 112 -27.28 13.73 0.18
C LEU A 112 -26.95 12.45 -0.62
N PRO A 113 -25.71 11.92 -0.50
CA PRO A 113 -25.36 10.68 -1.17
C PRO A 113 -26.06 9.49 -0.50
N ALA A 114 -26.67 8.63 -1.32
CA ALA A 114 -27.37 7.44 -0.84
C ALA A 114 -26.40 6.28 -0.50
N ASP A 115 -25.24 6.24 -1.16
CA ASP A 115 -24.26 5.17 -1.02
C ASP A 115 -22.82 5.65 -1.27
N SER A 116 -21.87 4.73 -1.15
CA SER A 116 -20.44 5.01 -1.32
C SER A 116 -20.04 5.39 -2.74
N LEU A 117 -20.81 4.97 -3.76
CA LEU A 117 -20.53 5.31 -5.16
C LEU A 117 -20.84 6.80 -5.37
N GLN A 118 -22.02 7.23 -4.93
CA GLN A 118 -22.43 8.63 -5.01
C GLN A 118 -21.53 9.54 -4.18
N TYR A 119 -21.19 9.14 -2.95
CA TYR A 119 -20.28 9.91 -2.11
C TYR A 119 -18.90 10.08 -2.76
N ILE A 120 -18.32 9.00 -3.32
CA ILE A 120 -17.01 9.08 -3.96
C ILE A 120 -17.07 9.87 -5.27
N GLN A 121 -18.17 9.77 -6.02
CA GLN A 121 -18.41 10.60 -7.21
C GLN A 121 -18.35 12.09 -6.85
N LEU A 122 -19.08 12.52 -5.81
CA LEU A 122 -19.06 13.90 -5.34
C LEU A 122 -17.67 14.33 -4.85
N MET A 123 -17.02 13.51 -4.01
CA MET A 123 -15.70 13.82 -3.44
C MET A 123 -14.55 13.79 -4.47
N SER A 124 -14.79 13.25 -5.66
CA SER A 124 -13.80 13.18 -6.74
C SER A 124 -14.05 14.24 -7.84
N ASP A 125 -15.16 14.98 -7.76
CA ASP A 125 -15.46 16.10 -8.65
C ASP A 125 -14.62 17.33 -8.24
N SER A 126 -13.65 17.69 -9.07
CA SER A 126 -12.78 18.85 -8.81
C SER A 126 -13.47 20.21 -9.00
N THR A 127 -14.70 20.25 -9.51
CA THR A 127 -15.50 21.47 -9.63
C THR A 127 -16.29 21.77 -8.35
N LEU A 128 -16.33 20.84 -7.40
CA LEU A 128 -17.07 20.98 -6.15
C LEU A 128 -16.14 21.09 -4.95
N ILE A 129 -16.46 22.03 -4.06
CA ILE A 129 -15.86 22.15 -2.74
C ILE A 129 -16.94 21.94 -1.70
N LEU A 130 -16.98 20.73 -1.15
CA LEU A 130 -18.03 20.27 -0.25
C LEU A 130 -17.62 20.43 1.22
N PHE A 131 -18.58 20.80 2.04
CA PHE A 131 -18.52 20.83 3.51
C PHE A 131 -19.59 19.91 4.08
N ASP A 132 -19.28 19.24 5.17
CA ASP A 132 -20.24 18.36 5.85
C ASP A 132 -21.19 19.10 6.78
N TYR A 133 -21.01 20.41 7.00
CA TYR A 133 -21.84 21.27 7.83
C TYR A 133 -22.51 22.40 7.00
N PRO A 134 -23.68 22.91 7.45
CA PRO A 134 -24.35 24.02 6.77
C PRO A 134 -23.57 25.33 6.92
N LEU A 135 -23.53 26.13 5.86
CA LEU A 135 -22.72 27.34 5.75
C LEU A 135 -23.46 28.59 6.27
N ASP A 136 -24.78 28.50 6.46
CA ASP A 136 -25.69 29.55 6.93
C ASP A 136 -26.06 29.41 8.42
N TYR A 137 -25.17 28.82 9.23
CA TYR A 137 -25.34 28.69 10.67
C TYR A 137 -24.14 29.25 11.43
N LEU A 138 -24.39 29.75 12.64
CA LEU A 138 -23.32 30.14 13.55
C LEU A 138 -22.48 28.90 13.89
N LYS A 139 -21.17 28.96 13.66
CA LYS A 139 -20.24 27.92 14.08
C LYS A 139 -19.78 28.20 15.52
N ILE A 140 -20.39 27.52 16.49
CA ILE A 140 -20.04 27.64 17.92
C ILE A 140 -18.67 27.00 18.16
N GLN A 141 -18.41 25.87 17.50
CA GLN A 141 -17.14 25.16 17.60
C GLN A 141 -16.69 24.65 16.23
N THR A 142 -15.47 25.01 15.86
CA THR A 142 -14.74 24.40 14.75
C THR A 142 -14.30 22.97 15.07
N GLY A 143 -14.47 22.05 14.13
CA GLY A 143 -14.17 20.63 14.30
C GLY A 143 -13.75 19.95 13.00
N ASP A 144 -13.71 18.62 13.04
CA ASP A 144 -13.23 17.77 11.93
C ASP A 144 -14.34 17.05 11.20
N TYR A 145 -15.52 16.96 11.82
CA TYR A 145 -16.69 16.34 11.22
C TYR A 145 -17.99 16.94 11.75
N TYR A 146 -19.02 16.95 10.92
CA TYR A 146 -20.42 17.19 11.27
C TYR A 146 -21.27 16.07 10.69
N HIS A 147 -22.27 15.61 11.45
CA HIS A 147 -23.30 14.71 10.93
C HIS A 147 -24.65 15.33 11.22
N ASP A 148 -25.40 15.63 10.15
CA ASP A 148 -26.69 16.28 10.26
C ASP A 148 -27.66 15.37 11.05
N PRO A 149 -28.22 15.84 12.19
CA PRO A 149 -29.06 15.01 13.04
C PRO A 149 -30.40 14.65 12.38
N THR A 150 -30.76 15.29 11.26
CA THR A 150 -31.99 14.98 10.50
C THR A 150 -31.86 13.74 9.62
N VAL A 151 -30.64 13.22 9.43
CA VAL A 151 -30.39 11.99 8.67
C VAL A 151 -29.90 10.88 9.58
N SER A 152 -30.29 9.63 9.28
CA SER A 152 -29.98 8.46 10.11
C SER A 152 -28.99 7.48 9.45
N GLY A 153 -28.50 7.81 8.25
CA GLY A 153 -27.60 6.96 7.46
C GLY A 153 -26.12 7.17 7.78
N ALA A 154 -25.24 6.45 7.06
CA ALA A 154 -23.79 6.65 7.18
C ALA A 154 -23.30 7.95 6.51
N TYR A 155 -24.13 8.57 5.67
CA TYR A 155 -23.85 9.77 4.92
C TYR A 155 -24.64 10.96 5.47
N THR A 156 -24.04 12.15 5.39
CA THR A 156 -24.64 13.42 5.81
C THR A 156 -24.88 14.32 4.60
N TRP A 157 -25.63 15.40 4.80
CA TRP A 157 -25.72 16.49 3.84
C TRP A 157 -24.35 17.11 3.57
N LEU A 158 -24.03 17.30 2.30
CA LEU A 158 -22.81 17.96 1.83
C LEU A 158 -23.18 19.29 1.18
N TYR A 159 -22.73 20.38 1.78
CA TYR A 159 -23.09 21.76 1.47
C TYR A 159 -22.01 22.44 0.62
N THR A 160 -22.42 23.29 -0.31
CA THR A 160 -21.51 24.10 -1.15
C THR A 160 -22.25 25.24 -1.84
N SER A 161 -21.50 26.19 -2.42
CA SER A 161 -22.00 27.18 -3.37
C SER A 161 -21.55 26.78 -4.79
N VAL A 162 -22.41 26.98 -5.78
CA VAL A 162 -22.15 26.67 -7.20
C VAL A 162 -22.68 27.79 -8.10
N PRO A 163 -22.15 27.99 -9.32
CA PRO A 163 -22.68 28.97 -10.27
C PRO A 163 -24.19 28.82 -10.51
N HIS A 164 -24.91 29.91 -10.81
CA HIS A 164 -26.37 29.90 -10.98
C HIS A 164 -26.87 28.94 -12.07
N ASP A 165 -26.05 28.67 -13.09
CA ASP A 165 -26.34 27.78 -14.22
C ASP A 165 -25.82 26.35 -14.02
N TYR A 166 -25.30 26.04 -12.83
CA TYR A 166 -24.72 24.74 -12.49
C TYR A 166 -25.71 23.59 -12.70
N GLN A 167 -25.22 22.52 -13.32
CA GLN A 167 -26.01 21.31 -13.59
C GLN A 167 -25.65 20.24 -12.55
N PRO A 168 -26.60 19.83 -11.68
CA PRO A 168 -26.31 18.87 -10.62
C PRO A 168 -26.06 17.45 -11.13
N HIS A 169 -25.36 16.66 -10.32
CA HIS A 169 -25.15 15.24 -10.59
C HIS A 169 -26.48 14.50 -10.64
N HIS A 170 -26.75 13.83 -11.77
CA HIS A 170 -27.96 13.04 -11.95
C HIS A 170 -27.99 11.87 -10.95
N ALA A 171 -29.18 11.57 -10.40
CA ALA A 171 -29.45 10.47 -9.47
C ALA A 171 -28.85 10.58 -8.05
N ILE A 172 -28.20 11.71 -7.71
CA ILE A 172 -27.84 12.04 -6.33
C ILE A 172 -28.88 13.03 -5.79
N GLN A 173 -29.38 12.83 -4.57
CA GLN A 173 -30.32 13.77 -3.97
C GLN A 173 -29.65 15.14 -3.84
N TYR A 174 -30.33 16.18 -4.36
CA TYR A 174 -29.82 17.54 -4.49
C TYR A 174 -30.92 18.54 -4.17
N GLU A 175 -30.58 19.58 -3.41
CA GLU A 175 -31.50 20.64 -3.02
C GLU A 175 -30.84 22.00 -3.18
N VAL A 176 -31.55 22.93 -3.83
CA VAL A 176 -31.23 24.35 -3.81
C VAL A 176 -31.83 24.93 -2.53
N ILE A 177 -30.98 25.49 -1.68
CA ILE A 177 -31.37 26.10 -0.41
C ILE A 177 -31.75 27.56 -0.61
N GLU A 178 -30.92 28.30 -1.35
CA GLU A 178 -31.10 29.75 -1.55
C GLU A 178 -30.34 30.25 -2.79
N GLU A 179 -30.88 31.27 -3.47
CA GLU A 179 -30.17 32.01 -4.52
C GLU A 179 -29.28 33.08 -3.88
N LEU A 180 -28.02 33.16 -4.34
CA LEU A 180 -27.00 34.05 -3.81
C LEU A 180 -26.57 35.09 -4.84
N PHE A 181 -26.24 36.28 -4.35
CA PHE A 181 -25.42 37.25 -5.07
C PHE A 181 -24.06 37.31 -4.36
N LEU A 182 -23.05 36.66 -4.95
CA LEU A 182 -21.66 36.74 -4.55
C LEU A 182 -20.97 37.83 -5.36
N PRO A 183 -20.56 38.97 -4.75
CA PRO A 183 -20.04 40.12 -5.48
C PRO A 183 -18.89 39.79 -6.44
N GLU A 184 -17.97 38.93 -6.02
CA GLU A 184 -16.83 38.45 -6.82
C GLU A 184 -17.19 37.63 -8.06
N HIS A 185 -18.39 37.06 -8.12
CA HIS A 185 -18.87 36.29 -9.27
C HIS A 185 -19.80 37.13 -10.18
N SER A 186 -20.06 38.38 -9.81
CA SER A 186 -20.89 39.27 -10.60
C SER A 186 -20.16 39.82 -11.84
N SER A 187 -20.92 40.22 -12.86
CA SER A 187 -20.37 40.85 -14.08
C SER A 187 -19.68 42.20 -13.85
N TYR A 188 -19.86 42.80 -12.67
CA TYR A 188 -19.25 44.06 -12.27
C TYR A 188 -17.86 43.89 -11.66
N TYR A 189 -17.48 42.65 -11.29
CA TYR A 189 -16.18 42.33 -10.74
C TYR A 189 -15.15 42.06 -11.85
N LEU A 190 -13.95 42.65 -11.73
CA LEU A 190 -12.80 42.32 -12.56
C LEU A 190 -11.57 42.08 -11.67
N GLU A 191 -10.80 41.06 -11.99
CA GLU A 191 -9.51 40.81 -11.33
C GLU A 191 -8.50 41.90 -11.69
N GLU A 192 -7.99 42.64 -10.71
CA GLU A 192 -6.82 43.48 -10.91
C GLU A 192 -5.57 42.60 -11.05
N SER A 193 -4.90 42.67 -12.20
CA SER A 193 -3.58 42.06 -12.37
C SER A 193 -2.60 42.66 -11.35
N SER A 194 -1.97 41.81 -10.53
CA SER A 194 -1.14 42.15 -9.37
C SER A 194 -0.38 43.48 -9.46
N PRO A 195 -0.33 44.30 -8.38
CA PRO A 195 0.60 45.41 -8.32
C PRO A 195 2.01 44.85 -8.12
N THR A 196 2.71 44.53 -9.21
CA THR A 196 4.18 44.61 -9.19
C THR A 196 4.52 46.02 -8.75
N HIS A 197 5.37 46.18 -7.73
CA HIS A 197 5.80 47.47 -7.20
C HIS A 197 6.10 48.51 -8.30
N VAL A 198 5.13 49.34 -8.65
CA VAL A 198 5.33 50.54 -9.48
C VAL A 198 5.05 51.73 -8.59
N LYS A 199 6.11 52.24 -7.97
CA LYS A 199 6.13 53.63 -7.52
C LYS A 199 6.09 54.51 -8.77
N GLY A 200 5.00 55.24 -8.94
CA GLY A 200 4.94 56.46 -9.74
C GLY A 200 4.41 56.27 -11.17
N ASN A 201 3.11 56.53 -11.35
CA ASN A 201 2.61 57.52 -12.32
C ASN A 201 1.10 57.70 -12.17
N ASN A 202 0.67 58.91 -11.81
CA ASN A 202 -0.73 59.29 -11.67
C ASN A 202 -1.32 59.62 -13.05
N GLN A 203 -2.03 58.65 -13.65
CA GLN A 203 -3.22 58.86 -14.50
C GLN A 203 -3.80 57.49 -14.87
N MET A 204 -4.83 57.04 -14.14
CA MET A 204 -5.60 55.83 -14.47
C MET A 204 -6.45 56.07 -15.72
N LYS A 205 -6.56 55.06 -16.59
CA LYS A 205 -7.42 55.13 -17.78
C LYS A 205 -8.90 55.14 -17.36
N SER A 206 -9.76 55.79 -18.15
CA SER A 206 -11.20 55.91 -17.84
C SER A 206 -11.93 54.56 -17.65
N GLY A 207 -11.47 53.49 -18.31
CA GLY A 207 -12.01 52.13 -18.15
C GLY A 207 -11.59 51.48 -16.82
N GLU A 208 -10.30 51.55 -16.48
CA GLU A 208 -9.77 51.05 -15.19
C GLU A 208 -10.45 51.74 -14.02
N LYS A 209 -10.64 53.07 -14.10
CA LYS A 209 -11.35 53.83 -13.07
C LYS A 209 -12.79 53.34 -12.86
N LYS A 210 -13.52 53.03 -13.94
CA LYS A 210 -14.89 52.54 -13.85
C LYS A 210 -14.96 51.18 -13.15
N HIS A 211 -13.98 50.30 -13.37
CA HIS A 211 -13.89 49.02 -12.69
C HIS A 211 -13.51 49.15 -11.21
N THR A 212 -12.62 50.08 -10.86
CA THR A 212 -12.34 50.37 -9.44
C THR A 212 -13.54 50.92 -8.69
N ASP A 213 -14.42 51.68 -9.37
CA ASP A 213 -15.65 52.19 -8.77
C ASP A 213 -16.66 51.06 -8.49
N TYR A 214 -16.83 50.10 -9.40
CA TYR A 214 -17.67 48.92 -9.16
C TYR A 214 -17.15 48.05 -8.02
N ALA A 215 -15.84 47.78 -7.97
CA ALA A 215 -15.25 47.00 -6.90
C ALA A 215 -15.46 47.65 -5.52
N ASP A 216 -15.37 48.98 -5.44
CA ASP A 216 -15.64 49.73 -4.20
C ASP A 216 -17.12 49.65 -3.78
N VAL A 217 -18.06 49.80 -4.74
CA VAL A 217 -19.50 49.63 -4.49
C VAL A 217 -19.83 48.22 -4.04
N LEU A 218 -19.28 47.19 -4.68
CA LEU A 218 -19.53 45.79 -4.35
C LEU A 218 -19.09 45.44 -2.92
N LYS A 219 -17.92 45.92 -2.47
CA LYS A 219 -17.44 45.73 -1.08
C LYS A 219 -18.32 46.46 -0.08
N THR A 220 -18.74 47.69 -0.41
CA THR A 220 -19.66 48.46 0.44
C THR A 220 -21.02 47.79 0.52
N LEU A 221 -21.54 47.29 -0.60
CA LEU A 221 -22.81 46.55 -0.66
C LEU A 221 -22.76 45.31 0.24
N GLU A 222 -21.68 44.52 0.15
CA GLU A 222 -21.46 43.37 1.02
C GLU A 222 -21.46 43.77 2.50
N ALA A 223 -20.69 44.80 2.88
CA ALA A 223 -20.65 45.27 4.26
C ALA A 223 -22.03 45.76 4.77
N VAL A 224 -22.76 46.51 3.94
CA VAL A 224 -24.11 46.99 4.30
C VAL A 224 -25.07 45.82 4.48
N SER A 225 -24.98 44.79 3.62
CA SER A 225 -25.80 43.59 3.79
C SER A 225 -25.55 42.91 5.13
N PHE A 226 -24.29 42.80 5.56
CA PHE A 226 -23.95 42.30 6.90
C PHE A 226 -24.52 43.17 8.02
N ILE A 227 -24.51 44.50 7.87
CA ILE A 227 -25.08 45.41 8.87
C ILE A 227 -26.59 45.18 9.01
N ILE A 228 -27.34 45.21 7.91
CA ILE A 228 -28.81 45.14 7.95
C ILE A 228 -29.33 43.74 8.32
N THR A 229 -28.50 42.71 8.14
CA THR A 229 -28.82 41.33 8.55
C THR A 229 -28.48 41.01 9.99
N GLY A 230 -27.89 41.96 10.73
CA GLY A 230 -27.49 41.77 12.13
C GLY A 230 -26.16 41.04 12.30
N ASN A 231 -25.36 40.92 11.23
CA ASN A 231 -24.05 40.27 11.21
C ASN A 231 -22.89 41.29 11.26
N ALA A 232 -23.13 42.50 11.75
CA ALA A 232 -22.14 43.58 11.78
C ALA A 232 -20.89 43.25 12.63
N ASP A 233 -21.03 42.37 13.62
CA ASP A 233 -19.96 41.85 14.46
C ASP A 233 -18.93 41.02 13.68
N LYS A 234 -19.33 40.43 12.54
CA LYS A 234 -18.45 39.68 11.64
C LYS A 234 -17.59 40.59 10.78
N LEU A 235 -17.94 41.89 10.67
CA LEU A 235 -17.14 42.86 9.92
C LEU A 235 -15.83 43.16 10.64
N HIS A 236 -14.78 43.41 9.86
CA HIS A 236 -13.46 43.76 10.35
C HIS A 236 -13.55 45.12 11.04
N GLN A 237 -13.41 45.12 12.35
CA GLN A 237 -13.49 46.32 13.16
C GLN A 237 -12.17 47.12 13.07
N PRO A 238 -12.20 48.46 13.06
CA PRO A 238 -11.00 49.26 13.13
C PRO A 238 -10.30 49.08 14.48
N ASP A 239 -9.16 48.39 14.49
CA ASP A 239 -8.33 48.15 15.68
C ASP A 239 -8.00 49.46 16.42
N THR A 240 -8.35 49.55 17.71
CA THR A 240 -7.90 50.64 18.59
C THR A 240 -6.60 50.32 19.34
N THR A 241 -6.14 49.06 19.35
CA THR A 241 -4.92 48.64 20.08
C THR A 241 -4.39 47.28 19.59
N SER A 242 -3.32 47.27 18.78
CA SER A 242 -2.46 46.07 18.64
C SER A 242 -1.11 46.42 17.99
N THR A 243 -0.05 46.29 18.79
CA THR A 243 1.36 46.38 18.40
C THR A 243 1.95 44.97 18.40
N ASN A 244 1.78 44.20 17.33
CA ASN A 244 2.51 42.93 17.14
C ASN A 244 3.33 42.99 15.84
N SER A 245 4.63 42.71 15.97
CA SER A 245 5.67 42.92 14.94
C SER A 245 5.68 41.89 13.80
N ASP A 246 4.88 40.83 13.91
CA ASP A 246 4.99 39.63 13.06
C ASP A 246 3.81 39.48 12.07
N MET A 247 2.89 40.46 12.04
CA MET A 247 1.76 40.49 11.10
C MET A 247 2.21 40.86 9.69
N GLN A 248 1.60 40.24 8.66
CA GLN A 248 1.70 40.75 7.29
C GLN A 248 1.09 42.17 7.28
N LYS A 249 1.79 43.17 6.73
CA LYS A 249 1.15 44.46 6.52
C LYS A 249 0.09 44.28 5.44
N ALA A 250 -1.20 44.49 5.75
CA ALA A 250 -2.21 44.51 4.70
C ALA A 250 -1.78 45.47 3.59
N VAL A 251 -2.07 45.08 2.36
CA VAL A 251 -1.62 45.78 1.16
C VAL A 251 -2.22 47.20 1.12
N SER A 252 -3.43 47.36 1.65
CA SER A 252 -4.08 48.67 1.86
C SER A 252 -5.10 48.60 3.00
N TYR A 253 -5.52 49.78 3.50
CA TYR A 253 -6.57 49.91 4.50
C TYR A 253 -7.49 51.08 4.18
N VAL A 254 -8.81 50.86 4.30
CA VAL A 254 -9.82 51.91 4.18
C VAL A 254 -10.84 51.75 5.30
N ASN A 255 -11.02 52.80 6.11
CA ASN A 255 -12.09 52.84 7.10
C ASN A 255 -13.36 53.39 6.44
N LYS A 256 -14.47 52.69 6.64
CA LYS A 256 -15.78 53.06 6.12
C LYS A 256 -16.82 53.05 7.23
N ARG A 257 -17.88 53.82 7.04
CA ARG A 257 -18.97 53.96 8.01
C ARG A 257 -20.31 54.11 7.33
N PHE A 258 -21.30 53.36 7.81
CA PHE A 258 -22.69 53.40 7.35
C PHE A 258 -23.63 53.10 8.52
N LEU A 259 -24.71 53.89 8.67
CA LEU A 259 -25.71 53.80 9.74
C LEU A 259 -25.10 53.68 11.15
N GLY A 260 -24.06 54.46 11.41
CA GLY A 260 -23.37 54.49 12.70
C GLY A 260 -22.38 53.35 12.94
N ILE A 261 -22.38 52.29 12.11
CA ILE A 261 -21.45 51.17 12.18
C ILE A 261 -20.23 51.45 11.32
N SER A 262 -19.03 51.20 11.87
CA SER A 262 -17.76 51.36 11.15
C SER A 262 -17.16 49.99 10.86
N TRP A 263 -16.50 49.86 9.71
CA TRP A 263 -15.69 48.69 9.38
C TRP A 263 -14.41 49.13 8.66
N LYS A 264 -13.48 48.18 8.55
CA LYS A 264 -12.18 48.36 7.94
C LYS A 264 -12.04 47.39 6.78
N GLU A 265 -11.92 47.92 5.58
CA GLU A 265 -11.53 47.12 4.42
C GLU A 265 -10.01 46.98 4.43
N ALA A 266 -9.55 45.74 4.31
CA ALA A 266 -8.14 45.41 4.25
C ALA A 266 -7.90 44.44 3.08
N VAL A 267 -6.65 44.34 2.63
CA VAL A 267 -6.27 43.44 1.53
C VAL A 267 -5.15 42.52 1.98
N TYR A 268 -5.44 41.21 2.06
CA TYR A 268 -4.52 40.18 2.57
C TYR A 268 -4.34 39.05 1.57
N ASN A 269 -3.11 38.55 1.46
CA ASN A 269 -2.84 37.31 0.73
C ASN A 269 -2.48 36.22 1.76
N PRO A 270 -3.44 35.34 2.11
CA PRO A 270 -3.20 34.29 3.09
C PRO A 270 -1.98 33.47 2.72
N GLU A 271 -1.04 33.37 3.65
CA GLU A 271 0.23 32.68 3.47
C GLU A 271 0.71 32.09 4.79
N GLY A 272 1.70 31.21 4.72
CA GLY A 272 2.32 30.70 5.92
C GLY A 272 3.00 29.37 5.74
N TYR A 273 3.50 28.81 6.84
CA TYR A 273 4.28 27.57 6.85
C TYR A 273 3.63 26.52 7.72
N PHE A 274 3.26 25.38 7.13
CA PHE A 274 2.86 24.20 7.88
C PHE A 274 4.02 23.22 7.99
N LYS A 275 4.26 22.74 9.22
CA LYS A 275 5.35 21.85 9.59
C LYS A 275 4.84 20.75 10.51
N VAL A 276 5.65 19.72 10.71
CA VAL A 276 5.41 18.64 11.67
C VAL A 276 6.63 18.53 12.59
N ALA A 277 6.40 18.48 13.90
CA ALA A 277 7.46 18.29 14.88
C ALA A 277 7.93 16.83 14.87
N THR A 278 9.21 16.58 14.68
CA THR A 278 9.78 15.21 14.64
C THR A 278 10.98 15.09 15.57
N PRO A 279 11.43 13.88 15.91
CA PRO A 279 12.67 13.69 16.69
C PRO A 279 13.93 14.31 16.05
N ILE A 280 13.90 14.58 14.74
CA ILE A 280 15.00 15.20 13.98
C ILE A 280 14.73 16.70 13.69
N GLY A 281 13.84 17.33 14.46
CA GLY A 281 13.45 18.73 14.31
C GLY A 281 12.18 18.92 13.49
N ASN A 282 11.74 20.18 13.35
CA ASN A 282 10.52 20.51 12.61
C ASN A 282 10.75 20.32 11.11
N GLN A 283 9.99 19.39 10.51
CA GLN A 283 10.03 19.11 9.08
C GLN A 283 8.90 19.85 8.35
N PRO A 284 9.10 20.34 7.12
CA PRO A 284 8.04 20.96 6.34
C PRO A 284 6.93 19.94 6.05
N LEU A 285 5.65 20.33 6.11
CA LEU A 285 4.54 19.50 5.67
C LEU A 285 4.31 19.77 4.18
N VAL A 286 4.76 18.86 3.32
CA VAL A 286 4.92 19.11 1.88
C VAL A 286 3.74 18.55 1.08
N ASN A 287 3.33 19.30 0.05
CA ASN A 287 2.34 18.89 -0.95
C ASN A 287 0.95 18.58 -0.37
N VAL A 288 0.64 19.03 0.84
CA VAL A 288 -0.72 18.97 1.36
C VAL A 288 -1.57 20.04 0.73
N ARG A 289 -2.86 19.76 0.58
CA ARG A 289 -3.83 20.76 0.13
C ARG A 289 -4.30 21.57 1.32
N ILE A 290 -4.19 22.89 1.19
CA ILE A 290 -4.70 23.86 2.16
C ILE A 290 -5.96 24.45 1.56
N ARG A 291 -7.05 24.37 2.31
CA ARG A 291 -8.29 25.09 1.97
C ARG A 291 -8.47 26.23 2.95
N VAL A 292 -8.83 27.38 2.44
CA VAL A 292 -9.35 28.50 3.22
C VAL A 292 -10.83 28.66 2.92
N ALA A 293 -11.64 28.93 3.94
CA ALA A 293 -13.07 29.15 3.77
C ALA A 293 -13.56 30.34 4.59
N ARG A 294 -14.51 31.06 3.99
CA ARG A 294 -15.26 32.18 4.56
C ARG A 294 -16.67 32.10 4.01
N TYR A 295 -17.64 31.75 4.86
CA TYR A 295 -19.05 31.77 4.47
C TYR A 295 -19.29 30.92 3.20
N PHE A 296 -19.63 31.53 2.05
CA PHE A 296 -19.81 30.85 0.74
C PHE A 296 -18.61 30.97 -0.22
N THR A 297 -17.48 31.51 0.23
CA THR A 297 -16.25 31.61 -0.56
C THR A 297 -15.16 30.70 0.00
N PHE A 298 -14.51 29.98 -0.90
CA PHE A 298 -13.49 29.00 -0.52
C PHE A 298 -12.45 28.84 -1.62
N TYR A 299 -11.19 28.66 -1.22
CA TYR A 299 -10.07 28.54 -2.13
C TYR A 299 -9.14 27.43 -1.66
N GLU A 300 -8.44 26.81 -2.61
CA GLU A 300 -7.48 25.74 -2.33
C GLU A 300 -6.13 26.04 -2.96
N THR A 301 -5.06 25.79 -2.19
CA THR A 301 -3.67 25.82 -2.67
C THR A 301 -2.92 24.61 -2.13
N ARG A 302 -1.63 24.47 -2.44
CA ARG A 302 -0.79 23.41 -1.90
C ARG A 302 0.48 23.96 -1.28
N THR A 303 0.94 23.30 -0.22
CA THR A 303 2.26 23.62 0.35
C THR A 303 3.37 23.18 -0.58
N ASN A 304 4.40 24.01 -0.71
CA ASN A 304 5.60 23.70 -1.49
C ASN A 304 6.60 22.85 -0.68
N ALA A 305 7.80 22.64 -1.23
CA ALA A 305 8.88 21.84 -0.58
C ALA A 305 9.37 22.39 0.77
N ARG A 306 9.07 23.66 1.10
CA ARG A 306 9.38 24.29 2.40
C ARG A 306 8.19 24.27 3.36
N GLY A 307 7.08 23.63 2.99
CA GLY A 307 5.82 23.67 3.75
C GLY A 307 5.09 25.02 3.62
N TYR A 308 5.53 25.89 2.71
CA TYR A 308 4.95 27.21 2.51
C TYR A 308 3.75 27.13 1.58
N PHE A 309 2.65 27.76 1.96
CA PHE A 309 1.48 27.98 1.12
C PHE A 309 1.26 29.48 0.88
N TYR A 310 0.63 29.80 -0.23
CA TYR A 310 0.27 31.16 -0.62
C TYR A 310 -0.98 31.12 -1.51
N PHE A 311 -1.88 32.06 -1.30
CA PHE A 311 -3.04 32.31 -2.14
C PHE A 311 -2.83 33.60 -2.92
N SER A 312 -2.86 33.52 -4.26
CA SER A 312 -2.74 34.69 -5.13
C SER A 312 -4.08 35.43 -5.25
N ASN A 313 -4.14 36.65 -4.72
CA ASN A 313 -5.08 37.76 -4.94
C ASN A 313 -6.62 37.56 -4.94
N GLN A 314 -7.18 36.36 -4.90
CA GLN A 314 -8.64 36.19 -4.89
C GLN A 314 -9.28 36.33 -3.49
N PHE A 315 -8.51 36.18 -2.41
CA PHE A 315 -9.02 36.39 -1.05
C PHE A 315 -8.81 37.82 -0.54
N ALA A 316 -7.94 38.57 -1.23
CA ALA A 316 -7.41 39.83 -0.75
C ALA A 316 -8.40 40.98 -0.95
N GLU A 317 -9.19 40.99 -2.02
CA GLU A 317 -9.93 42.19 -2.38
C GLU A 317 -11.22 42.40 -1.57
N ASN A 318 -11.83 41.36 -1.00
CA ASN A 318 -13.14 41.46 -0.33
C ASN A 318 -13.06 41.46 1.21
N ALA A 319 -11.95 41.90 1.83
CA ALA A 319 -11.77 41.76 3.28
C ALA A 319 -12.55 42.79 4.14
N VAL A 320 -13.88 42.76 3.99
CA VAL A 320 -14.81 43.26 5.00
C VAL A 320 -14.83 42.36 6.26
N PHE A 321 -14.21 41.17 6.26
CA PHE A 321 -14.10 40.28 7.45
C PHE A 321 -12.67 40.12 7.95
N PRO A 322 -12.50 39.92 9.27
CA PRO A 322 -11.18 39.84 9.88
C PRO A 322 -10.61 38.42 9.94
N ASN A 323 -11.37 37.32 9.82
CA ASN A 323 -10.82 35.97 10.04
C ASN A 323 -11.25 34.93 8.98
N ILE A 324 -10.39 33.93 8.77
CA ILE A 324 -10.53 32.84 7.80
C ILE A 324 -10.39 31.50 8.53
N GLU A 325 -11.18 30.50 8.15
CA GLU A 325 -10.94 29.13 8.61
C GLU A 325 -10.00 28.37 7.68
N TYR A 326 -8.99 27.73 8.27
CA TYR A 326 -8.00 26.93 7.55
C TYR A 326 -8.26 25.43 7.72
N PHE A 327 -8.13 24.68 6.63
CA PHE A 327 -8.24 23.23 6.61
C PHE A 327 -7.02 22.60 5.95
N VAL A 328 -6.54 21.50 6.50
CA VAL A 328 -5.45 20.70 5.94
C VAL A 328 -6.01 19.37 5.44
N TYR A 329 -5.91 19.15 4.13
CA TYR A 329 -6.29 17.92 3.46
C TYR A 329 -5.04 17.07 3.19
N PHE A 330 -5.07 15.83 3.67
CA PHE A 330 -3.97 14.87 3.53
C PHE A 330 -4.06 14.11 2.21
N ASP A 331 -3.89 14.86 1.13
CA ASP A 331 -3.69 14.36 -0.23
C ASP A 331 -2.46 15.01 -0.87
N GLY A 332 -2.01 14.47 -1.99
CA GLY A 332 -0.89 15.04 -2.73
C GLY A 332 -0.97 14.77 -4.23
N LYS A 333 -0.29 15.61 -5.00
CA LYS A 333 -0.20 15.49 -6.47
C LYS A 333 1.21 15.80 -6.95
N ASN A 334 1.75 14.98 -7.85
CA ASN A 334 3.04 15.17 -8.49
C ASN A 334 2.96 14.70 -9.95
N GLY A 335 2.85 15.65 -10.87
CA GLY A 335 2.53 15.37 -12.27
C GLY A 335 1.18 14.66 -12.38
N ASN A 336 1.16 13.52 -13.07
CA ASN A 336 -0.03 12.68 -13.25
C ASN A 336 -0.26 11.68 -12.11
N ASN A 337 0.60 11.66 -11.08
CA ASN A 337 0.41 10.83 -9.90
C ASN A 337 -0.23 11.63 -8.77
N SER A 338 -1.22 11.05 -8.11
CA SER A 338 -1.87 11.59 -6.92
C SER A 338 -2.02 10.51 -5.85
N TRP A 339 -2.21 10.95 -4.61
CA TRP A 339 -2.49 10.07 -3.48
C TRP A 339 -3.41 10.76 -2.49
N ARG A 340 -4.14 9.97 -1.70
CA ARG A 340 -4.97 10.47 -0.60
C ARG A 340 -4.94 9.52 0.59
N LEU A 341 -4.81 10.08 1.78
CA LEU A 341 -5.13 9.38 3.03
C LEU A 341 -6.65 9.37 3.18
N MET A 342 -7.26 8.20 3.01
CA MET A 342 -8.71 8.01 3.02
C MET A 342 -9.28 8.11 4.43
N ASN A 343 -10.43 8.78 4.55
CA ASN A 343 -11.30 8.67 5.71
C ASN A 343 -12.13 7.37 5.63
N ALA A 344 -12.93 7.09 6.66
CA ALA A 344 -13.73 5.86 6.75
C ALA A 344 -14.74 5.69 5.60
N LEU A 345 -15.18 6.79 4.98
CA LEU A 345 -16.12 6.81 3.86
C LEU A 345 -15.43 6.76 2.49
N GLY A 346 -14.09 6.78 2.45
CA GLY A 346 -13.29 6.76 1.23
C GLY A 346 -12.99 8.13 0.60
N GLY A 347 -13.39 9.22 1.27
CA GLY A 347 -12.98 10.58 0.92
C GLY A 347 -11.59 10.90 1.48
N THR A 348 -11.08 12.11 1.23
CA THR A 348 -9.79 12.54 1.79
C THR A 348 -9.94 12.89 3.28
N THR A 349 -9.02 12.43 4.11
CA THR A 349 -8.88 12.85 5.51
C THR A 349 -8.45 14.30 5.56
N TYR A 350 -9.12 15.11 6.37
CA TYR A 350 -8.73 16.49 6.64
C TYR A 350 -8.90 16.83 8.11
N THR A 351 -8.41 18.00 8.50
CA THR A 351 -8.67 18.63 9.79
C THR A 351 -8.83 20.12 9.63
N SER A 352 -9.72 20.72 10.43
CA SER A 352 -9.76 22.18 10.58
C SER A 352 -8.75 22.59 11.65
N VAL A 353 -7.85 23.49 11.26
CA VAL A 353 -6.81 24.05 12.14
C VAL A 353 -7.23 25.38 12.77
N GLY A 354 -8.50 25.75 12.59
CA GLY A 354 -9.12 26.87 13.29
C GLY A 354 -9.33 28.11 12.43
N VAL A 355 -10.00 29.08 13.05
CA VAL A 355 -10.27 30.41 12.50
C VAL A 355 -9.17 31.34 12.95
N HIS A 356 -8.46 31.92 11.98
CA HIS A 356 -7.28 32.77 12.21
C HIS A 356 -7.38 34.05 11.41
N SER A 357 -6.57 35.04 11.80
CA SER A 357 -6.36 36.25 11.01
C SER A 357 -5.97 35.90 9.56
N PRO A 358 -6.29 36.75 8.55
CA PRO A 358 -5.93 36.55 7.16
C PRO A 358 -4.44 36.77 6.91
N ASP A 359 -3.70 37.18 7.96
CA ASP A 359 -2.26 37.34 8.00
C ASP A 359 -1.51 36.02 7.79
N ARG A 360 -0.18 36.07 7.94
CA ARG A 360 0.67 34.89 7.94
C ARG A 360 0.26 33.91 9.05
N TYR A 361 -0.12 32.69 8.66
CA TYR A 361 -0.46 31.61 9.58
C TYR A 361 0.55 30.45 9.50
N ASP A 362 1.44 30.39 10.47
CA ASP A 362 2.42 29.31 10.63
C ASP A 362 1.94 28.30 11.68
N MET A 363 2.05 27.02 11.37
CA MET A 363 1.59 25.94 12.26
C MET A 363 2.58 24.78 12.30
N VAL A 364 2.77 24.18 13.47
CA VAL A 364 3.55 22.96 13.67
C VAL A 364 2.66 21.89 14.31
N PHE A 365 2.39 20.81 13.57
CA PHE A 365 1.70 19.63 14.10
C PHE A 365 2.57 18.91 15.14
N GLN A 366 2.10 18.84 16.37
CA GLN A 366 2.80 18.23 17.51
C GLN A 366 2.45 16.73 17.66
N PRO A 367 3.32 15.92 18.29
CA PRO A 367 3.09 14.48 18.46
C PRO A 367 1.79 14.08 19.16
N PHE A 368 1.19 14.97 19.94
CA PHE A 368 -0.08 14.71 20.64
C PHE A 368 -1.32 15.04 19.80
N SER A 369 -1.16 15.59 18.59
CA SER A 369 -2.24 15.76 17.61
C SER A 369 -2.64 14.41 17.00
N ASP A 370 -3.94 14.19 16.81
CA ASP A 370 -4.47 12.97 16.15
C ASP A 370 -4.04 12.83 14.68
N TYR A 371 -3.49 13.90 14.10
CA TYR A 371 -3.06 13.99 12.72
C TYR A 371 -1.55 13.88 12.54
N TRP A 372 -0.77 13.87 13.62
CA TRP A 372 0.70 13.85 13.55
C TRP A 372 1.24 12.67 12.75
N GLY A 373 0.75 11.45 13.00
CA GLY A 373 1.16 10.27 12.24
C GLY A 373 0.80 10.36 10.76
N LYS A 374 -0.32 11.01 10.43
CA LYS A 374 -0.78 11.24 9.06
C LYS A 374 0.10 12.27 8.35
N CYS A 375 0.55 13.32 9.04
CA CYS A 375 1.56 14.27 8.54
C CYS A 375 2.86 13.56 8.15
N ILE A 376 3.31 12.60 8.96
CA ILE A 376 4.51 11.80 8.66
C ILE A 376 4.28 10.96 7.41
N GLN A 377 3.18 10.21 7.37
CA GLN A 377 2.83 9.38 6.20
C GLN A 377 2.81 10.23 4.91
N GLN A 378 2.11 11.37 4.93
CA GLN A 378 2.03 12.31 3.82
C GLN A 378 3.42 12.75 3.33
N ASN A 379 4.30 13.18 4.24
CA ASN A 379 5.66 13.58 3.89
C ASN A 379 6.47 12.41 3.33
N THR A 380 6.38 11.23 3.94
CA THR A 380 7.08 10.03 3.46
C THR A 380 6.63 9.65 2.05
N ILE A 381 5.34 9.71 1.75
CA ILE A 381 4.78 9.43 0.42
C ILE A 381 5.31 10.44 -0.60
N SER A 382 5.26 11.73 -0.27
CA SER A 382 5.76 12.81 -1.15
C SER A 382 7.26 12.63 -1.47
N ASN A 383 8.08 12.36 -0.44
CA ASN A 383 9.51 12.12 -0.58
C ASN A 383 9.80 10.86 -1.42
N TYR A 384 9.06 9.78 -1.17
CA TYR A 384 9.18 8.53 -1.92
C TYR A 384 8.90 8.75 -3.41
N ILE A 385 7.81 9.43 -3.75
CA ILE A 385 7.42 9.70 -5.15
C ILE A 385 8.48 10.55 -5.86
N ASN A 386 9.04 11.56 -5.19
CA ASN A 386 10.15 12.35 -5.73
C ASN A 386 11.39 11.48 -5.99
N MET A 387 11.75 10.63 -5.03
CA MET A 387 12.92 9.75 -5.15
C MET A 387 12.78 8.73 -6.27
N VAL A 388 11.67 8.00 -6.32
CA VAL A 388 11.38 7.00 -7.36
C VAL A 388 11.40 7.61 -8.76
N ARG A 389 10.86 8.83 -8.92
CA ARG A 389 10.95 9.57 -10.18
C ARG A 389 12.40 9.91 -10.54
N SER A 390 13.21 10.35 -9.58
CA SER A 390 14.62 10.68 -9.81
C SER A 390 15.48 9.46 -10.19
N GLU A 391 15.11 8.27 -9.69
CA GLU A 391 15.80 7.01 -9.99
C GLU A 391 15.29 6.33 -11.28
N GLY A 392 14.25 6.88 -11.93
CA GLY A 392 13.65 6.29 -13.13
C GLY A 392 12.93 4.96 -12.88
N LEU A 393 12.47 4.75 -11.65
CA LEU A 393 11.67 3.58 -11.24
C LEU A 393 10.18 3.80 -11.56
N ASN A 394 9.41 2.71 -11.55
CA ASN A 394 7.97 2.80 -11.75
C ASN A 394 7.33 3.47 -10.54
N LEU A 395 6.49 4.49 -10.76
CA LEU A 395 5.73 5.07 -9.66
C LEU A 395 4.67 4.08 -9.16
N PRO A 396 4.26 4.17 -7.88
CA PRO A 396 3.01 3.59 -7.44
C PRO A 396 1.86 4.01 -8.37
N PRO A 397 0.70 3.35 -8.28
CA PRO A 397 -0.45 3.68 -9.11
C PRO A 397 -0.74 5.19 -9.23
N SER A 398 -1.23 5.61 -10.41
CA SER A 398 -1.47 7.03 -10.73
C SER A 398 -2.41 7.72 -9.76
N GLU A 399 -3.35 6.98 -9.17
CA GLU A 399 -4.14 7.42 -8.04
C GLU A 399 -3.97 6.38 -6.92
N LEU A 400 -3.23 6.74 -5.88
CA LEU A 400 -2.94 5.85 -4.76
C LEU A 400 -3.89 6.11 -3.59
N LYS A 401 -4.75 5.13 -3.31
CA LYS A 401 -5.72 5.17 -2.21
C LYS A 401 -5.13 4.53 -0.95
N ILE A 402 -4.95 5.33 0.10
CA ILE A 402 -4.21 4.89 1.29
C ILE A 402 -5.12 4.95 2.50
N ARG A 403 -5.23 3.87 3.27
CA ARG A 403 -5.93 3.87 4.56
C ARG A 403 -4.93 4.07 5.69
N PRO A 404 -4.93 5.22 6.39
CA PRO A 404 -4.19 5.36 7.64
C PRO A 404 -4.88 4.53 8.73
N GLU A 405 -4.15 3.67 9.43
CA GLU A 405 -4.68 2.82 10.52
C GLU A 405 -3.90 3.07 11.81
N GLU A 406 -4.60 3.41 12.89
CA GLU A 406 -3.94 3.65 14.17
C GLU A 406 -3.58 2.31 14.83
N GLU A 407 -2.33 1.86 14.70
CA GLU A 407 -1.88 0.52 15.10
C GLU A 407 -0.46 0.53 15.69
N SER A 408 -0.22 -0.36 16.66
CA SER A 408 1.07 -0.46 17.37
C SER A 408 2.04 -1.49 16.80
N ASN A 409 1.58 -2.40 15.94
CA ASN A 409 2.36 -3.57 15.52
C ASN A 409 3.35 -3.25 14.38
N TYR A 410 3.13 -2.17 13.63
CA TYR A 410 3.85 -1.77 12.39
C TYR A 410 4.15 -2.92 11.43
N THR A 411 3.38 -4.00 11.50
CA THR A 411 3.52 -5.13 10.59
C THR A 411 2.86 -4.75 9.30
N CYS A 412 3.68 -4.43 8.31
CA CYS A 412 3.18 -4.08 6.99
C CYS A 412 2.64 -5.35 6.33
N GLY A 413 1.34 -5.38 6.07
CA GLY A 413 0.72 -6.43 5.26
C GLY A 413 1.15 -6.35 3.80
N ILE A 414 0.75 -7.31 2.99
CA ILE A 414 0.96 -7.24 1.54
C ILE A 414 -0.08 -6.28 0.96
N PRO A 415 0.29 -5.23 0.19
CA PRO A 415 -0.66 -4.31 -0.42
C PRO A 415 -1.78 -5.02 -1.19
N LEU A 416 -3.01 -4.54 -1.04
CA LEU A 416 -4.16 -5.16 -1.71
C LEU A 416 -4.19 -4.83 -3.21
N MET A 417 -3.80 -3.60 -3.57
CA MET A 417 -3.78 -3.06 -4.94
C MET A 417 -5.07 -3.32 -5.72
N VAL A 418 -6.20 -3.07 -5.05
CA VAL A 418 -7.52 -3.54 -5.48
C VAL A 418 -7.86 -3.04 -6.88
N ASN A 419 -7.62 -1.77 -7.17
CA ASN A 419 -7.95 -1.16 -8.47
C ASN A 419 -6.91 -1.43 -9.57
N HIS A 420 -5.72 -1.87 -9.18
CA HIS A 420 -4.55 -1.88 -10.08
C HIS A 420 -4.14 -3.28 -10.51
N VAL A 421 -4.63 -4.33 -9.84
CA VAL A 421 -4.26 -5.75 -10.01
C VAL A 421 -5.48 -6.67 -10.25
N ASN A 422 -6.63 -6.15 -10.69
CA ASN A 422 -7.88 -6.92 -10.89
C ASN A 422 -8.47 -7.56 -9.61
N TYR A 423 -8.85 -6.72 -8.64
CA TYR A 423 -9.84 -7.05 -7.63
C TYR A 423 -11.07 -6.16 -7.80
N GLY A 424 -12.26 -6.70 -7.57
CA GLY A 424 -13.54 -6.06 -7.88
C GLY A 424 -13.69 -4.64 -7.31
N LEU A 425 -14.52 -3.85 -8.02
CA LEU A 425 -14.89 -2.47 -7.72
C LEU A 425 -15.41 -2.31 -6.28
N MET A 426 -14.52 -2.05 -5.33
CA MET A 426 -14.90 -1.47 -4.04
C MET A 426 -14.26 -0.10 -3.96
N LEU A 427 -15.01 0.94 -4.30
CA LEU A 427 -14.49 2.30 -4.36
C LEU A 427 -13.91 2.79 -3.02
N THR A 428 -14.39 2.24 -1.90
CA THR A 428 -13.93 2.50 -0.52
C THR A 428 -12.71 1.67 -0.11
N SER A 429 -12.28 0.71 -0.94
CA SER A 429 -11.10 -0.09 -0.66
C SER A 429 -9.83 0.72 -0.90
N ALA A 430 -8.89 0.58 0.03
CA ALA A 430 -7.56 1.17 -0.10
C ALA A 430 -6.63 0.23 -0.87
N ASP A 431 -5.75 0.80 -1.67
CA ASP A 431 -4.66 0.08 -2.33
C ASP A 431 -3.61 -0.37 -1.30
N ILE A 432 -3.34 0.51 -0.32
CA ILE A 432 -2.37 0.31 0.76
C ILE A 432 -3.00 0.70 2.10
N LYS A 433 -2.66 -0.04 3.16
CA LYS A 433 -2.92 0.34 4.55
C LYS A 433 -1.60 0.76 5.20
N LEU A 434 -1.58 1.90 5.87
CA LEU A 434 -0.39 2.41 6.54
C LEU A 434 -0.63 2.56 8.05
N PRO A 435 0.10 1.80 8.88
CA PRO A 435 -0.01 1.92 10.33
C PRO A 435 0.62 3.23 10.82
N TYR A 436 0.03 3.82 11.86
CA TYR A 436 0.62 4.93 12.61
C TYR A 436 0.21 4.93 14.08
N ARG A 437 0.96 5.67 14.91
CA ARG A 437 0.52 6.15 16.22
C ARG A 437 1.01 7.58 16.40
N ASN A 438 0.27 8.35 17.18
CA ASN A 438 0.64 9.72 17.54
C ASN A 438 1.64 9.71 18.71
N ILE A 439 2.82 9.11 18.47
CA ILE A 439 3.90 8.92 19.43
C ILE A 439 5.22 9.28 18.76
N SER A 440 5.92 10.29 19.29
CA SER A 440 7.18 10.80 18.71
C SER A 440 8.21 9.70 18.39
N ASN A 441 8.35 8.71 19.28
CA ASN A 441 9.29 7.58 19.13
C ASN A 441 8.96 6.62 17.97
N ASP A 442 7.75 6.69 17.40
CA ASP A 442 7.34 5.87 16.27
C ASP A 442 7.60 6.54 14.91
N PHE A 443 8.14 7.76 14.87
CA PHE A 443 8.45 8.51 13.64
C PHE A 443 9.13 7.66 12.54
N PHE A 444 10.20 6.95 12.91
CA PHE A 444 10.92 6.09 11.98
C PHE A 444 10.12 4.85 11.58
N LYS A 445 9.28 4.29 12.45
CA LYS A 445 8.45 3.12 12.16
C LYS A 445 7.34 3.45 11.17
N ILE A 446 6.71 4.61 11.33
CA ILE A 446 5.69 5.13 10.41
C ILE A 446 6.30 5.31 9.02
N SER A 447 7.45 5.98 8.96
CA SER A 447 8.17 6.20 7.70
C SER A 447 8.59 4.89 7.06
N ALA A 448 9.19 3.98 7.83
CA ALA A 448 9.64 2.66 7.39
C ALA A 448 8.49 1.85 6.77
N ALA A 449 7.35 1.81 7.45
CA ALA A 449 6.16 1.11 6.99
C ALA A 449 5.65 1.67 5.65
N ALA A 450 5.58 3.01 5.53
CA ALA A 450 5.19 3.66 4.29
C ALA A 450 6.15 3.35 3.14
N LEU A 451 7.47 3.47 3.35
CA LEU A 451 8.48 3.20 2.31
C LEU A 451 8.44 1.75 1.82
N ASN A 452 8.23 0.80 2.73
CA ASN A 452 8.08 -0.61 2.39
C ASN A 452 6.88 -0.84 1.46
N GLN A 453 5.71 -0.38 1.88
CA GLN A 453 4.46 -0.56 1.13
C GLN A 453 4.49 0.16 -0.22
N LEU A 454 5.05 1.36 -0.27
CA LEU A 454 5.21 2.12 -1.51
C LEU A 454 6.21 1.43 -2.46
N THR A 455 7.24 0.77 -1.95
CA THR A 455 8.15 -0.05 -2.78
C THR A 455 7.47 -1.26 -3.37
N LEU A 456 6.67 -1.98 -2.57
CA LEU A 456 5.83 -3.06 -3.09
C LEU A 456 4.85 -2.52 -4.16
N ALA A 457 4.34 -1.30 -3.99
CA ALA A 457 3.46 -0.65 -4.96
C ALA A 457 4.13 -0.32 -6.29
N SER A 458 5.33 0.26 -6.23
CA SER A 458 6.21 0.47 -7.38
C SER A 458 6.45 -0.84 -8.12
N LEU A 459 6.80 -1.90 -7.38
CA LEU A 459 7.10 -3.21 -7.96
C LEU A 459 5.88 -3.83 -8.66
N VAL A 460 4.69 -3.71 -8.08
CA VAL A 460 3.44 -4.15 -8.72
C VAL A 460 3.21 -3.39 -10.03
N ALA A 461 3.38 -2.07 -10.04
CA ALA A 461 3.28 -1.28 -11.26
C ALA A 461 4.34 -1.70 -12.30
N LYS A 462 5.55 -2.04 -11.85
CA LYS A 462 6.62 -2.58 -12.70
C LYS A 462 6.23 -3.93 -13.31
N MET A 463 5.72 -4.85 -12.50
CA MET A 463 5.24 -6.16 -12.96
C MET A 463 4.13 -6.01 -13.99
N LYS A 464 3.15 -5.13 -13.73
CA LYS A 464 2.04 -4.86 -14.65
C LYS A 464 2.52 -4.34 -16.00
N SER A 465 3.44 -3.37 -15.98
CA SER A 465 4.00 -2.81 -17.22
C SER A 465 4.90 -3.79 -17.98
N THR A 466 5.51 -4.77 -17.30
CA THR A 466 6.47 -5.70 -17.91
C THR A 466 5.83 -7.01 -18.38
N LYS A 467 4.88 -7.57 -17.62
CA LYS A 467 4.28 -8.89 -17.84
C LYS A 467 2.77 -8.85 -18.13
N GLY A 468 2.14 -7.68 -17.99
CA GLY A 468 0.71 -7.48 -18.19
C GLY A 468 -0.14 -7.83 -16.96
N THR A 469 -1.39 -7.34 -16.97
CA THR A 469 -2.29 -7.40 -15.81
C THR A 469 -2.56 -8.81 -15.31
N ASN A 470 -2.82 -9.78 -16.20
CA ASN A 470 -3.18 -11.15 -15.78
C ASN A 470 -2.02 -11.82 -15.03
N TRP A 471 -0.81 -11.73 -15.57
CA TRP A 471 0.37 -12.30 -14.91
C TRP A 471 0.62 -11.66 -13.55
N THR A 472 0.52 -10.33 -13.45
CA THR A 472 0.69 -9.62 -12.17
C THR A 472 -0.38 -9.99 -11.17
N THR A 473 -1.62 -10.17 -11.63
CA THR A 473 -2.75 -10.61 -10.79
C THR A 473 -2.46 -11.97 -10.17
N ASP A 474 -2.07 -12.94 -10.98
CA ASP A 474 -1.80 -14.30 -10.51
C ASP A 474 -0.60 -14.33 -9.57
N TYR A 475 0.50 -13.67 -9.95
CA TYR A 475 1.70 -13.58 -9.12
C TYR A 475 1.41 -12.93 -7.75
N TRP A 476 0.72 -11.79 -7.76
CA TRP A 476 0.43 -11.04 -6.54
C TRP A 476 -0.58 -11.75 -5.64
N LYS A 477 -1.55 -12.48 -6.22
CA LYS A 477 -2.46 -13.36 -5.47
C LYS A 477 -1.70 -14.44 -4.71
N THR A 478 -0.81 -15.15 -5.39
CA THR A 478 0.05 -16.17 -4.79
C THR A 478 0.89 -15.60 -3.65
N PHE A 479 1.51 -14.44 -3.87
CA PHE A 479 2.28 -13.75 -2.85
C PHE A 479 1.42 -13.33 -1.65
N ARG A 480 0.27 -12.70 -1.88
CA ARG A 480 -0.65 -12.22 -0.83
C ARG A 480 -1.27 -13.34 0.00
N ASN A 481 -1.58 -14.49 -0.61
CA ASN A 481 -2.20 -15.62 0.06
C ASN A 481 -1.20 -16.50 0.84
N ASN A 482 0.09 -16.10 0.90
CA ASN A 482 1.19 -16.90 1.44
C ASN A 482 1.42 -18.23 0.69
N ASP A 483 1.00 -18.30 -0.57
CA ASP A 483 1.25 -19.44 -1.45
C ASP A 483 2.56 -19.28 -2.25
N ALA A 484 3.23 -18.13 -2.12
CA ALA A 484 4.50 -17.86 -2.78
C ALA A 484 5.60 -18.79 -2.28
N SER A 485 6.46 -19.22 -3.20
CA SER A 485 7.65 -19.98 -2.82
C SER A 485 8.55 -19.11 -1.92
N PRO A 486 9.36 -19.71 -1.03
CA PRO A 486 10.31 -18.95 -0.21
C PRO A 486 11.24 -18.05 -1.03
N GLN A 487 11.53 -18.46 -2.26
CA GLN A 487 12.32 -17.70 -3.22
C GLN A 487 11.60 -16.44 -3.71
N GLN A 488 10.35 -16.57 -4.16
CA GLN A 488 9.52 -15.43 -4.56
C GLN A 488 9.36 -14.46 -3.39
N TYR A 489 9.10 -15.01 -2.19
CA TYR A 489 8.97 -14.21 -1.00
C TYR A 489 10.25 -13.44 -0.67
N GLY A 490 11.41 -14.11 -0.75
CA GLY A 490 12.72 -13.49 -0.55
C GLY A 490 13.02 -12.37 -1.55
N LEU A 491 12.74 -12.59 -2.84
CA LEU A 491 12.95 -11.57 -3.88
C LEU A 491 12.09 -10.32 -3.64
N VAL A 492 10.79 -10.49 -3.41
CA VAL A 492 9.83 -9.37 -3.26
C VAL A 492 10.00 -8.66 -1.93
N SER A 493 9.94 -9.40 -0.82
CA SER A 493 10.03 -8.81 0.54
C SER A 493 11.44 -8.33 0.84
N GLY A 494 12.47 -9.06 0.39
CA GLY A 494 13.87 -8.63 0.51
C GLY A 494 14.14 -7.33 -0.24
N TRP A 495 13.57 -7.15 -1.44
CA TRP A 495 13.69 -5.90 -2.18
C TRP A 495 13.03 -4.73 -1.45
N ALA A 496 11.79 -4.92 -0.99
CA ALA A 496 11.07 -3.89 -0.25
C ALA A 496 11.81 -3.46 1.03
N MET A 497 12.39 -4.41 1.76
CA MET A 497 13.19 -4.14 2.96
C MET A 497 14.53 -3.48 2.64
N HIS A 498 15.24 -3.92 1.58
CA HIS A 498 16.46 -3.27 1.12
C HIS A 498 16.18 -1.79 0.79
N ARG A 499 15.14 -1.52 0.02
CA ARG A 499 14.72 -0.17 -0.36
C ARG A 499 14.31 0.67 0.83
N GLU A 500 13.53 0.11 1.75
CA GLU A 500 13.18 0.77 3.02
C GLU A 500 14.44 1.23 3.78
N ASN A 501 15.43 0.36 3.97
CA ASN A 501 16.66 0.69 4.69
C ASN A 501 17.45 1.81 4.00
N VAL A 502 17.61 1.71 2.68
CA VAL A 502 18.34 2.71 1.87
C VAL A 502 17.63 4.06 1.93
N LEU A 503 16.31 4.09 1.76
CA LEU A 503 15.53 5.32 1.71
C LEU A 503 15.43 5.99 3.08
N LEU A 504 15.30 5.22 4.18
CA LEU A 504 15.36 5.76 5.54
C LEU A 504 16.68 6.48 5.78
N TYR A 505 17.80 5.85 5.41
CA TYR A 505 19.12 6.45 5.56
C TYR A 505 19.28 7.70 4.69
N GLN A 506 18.80 7.67 3.44
CA GLN A 506 18.85 8.83 2.54
C GLN A 506 18.01 10.01 3.05
N PHE A 507 16.83 9.75 3.62
CA PHE A 507 15.92 10.80 4.08
C PHE A 507 16.29 11.36 5.45
N PHE A 508 16.85 10.55 6.35
CA PHE A 508 17.01 10.92 7.75
C PHE A 508 18.43 10.74 8.29
N GLY A 509 19.38 10.27 7.47
CA GLY A 509 20.76 10.02 7.90
C GLY A 509 20.88 8.80 8.82
N SER A 510 21.77 8.88 9.81
CA SER A 510 21.99 7.80 10.78
C SER A 510 20.76 7.61 11.67
N VAL A 511 20.01 6.53 11.43
CA VAL A 511 18.86 6.13 12.24
C VAL A 511 19.33 5.22 13.37
N ASN A 512 18.98 5.54 14.62
CA ASN A 512 19.26 4.65 15.75
C ASN A 512 18.44 3.35 15.59
N THR A 513 19.12 2.22 15.41
CA THR A 513 18.52 0.92 15.08
C THR A 513 17.62 0.37 16.19
N GLY A 514 17.74 0.84 17.43
CA GLY A 514 16.86 0.45 18.54
C GLY A 514 15.37 0.79 18.30
N TYR A 515 15.07 1.77 17.45
CA TYR A 515 13.69 2.09 17.06
C TYR A 515 13.11 1.12 16.03
N LEU A 516 13.96 0.51 15.22
CA LEU A 516 13.57 -0.48 14.23
C LEU A 516 13.34 -1.85 14.87
N ASP A 517 13.88 -2.13 16.06
CA ASP A 517 13.96 -3.45 16.70
C ASP A 517 12.60 -4.18 16.92
N THR A 518 11.48 -3.45 17.02
CA THR A 518 10.12 -4.05 17.08
C THR A 518 9.54 -4.43 15.71
N SER A 519 10.01 -3.78 14.65
CA SER A 519 9.69 -4.10 13.24
C SER A 519 10.75 -5.01 12.61
N GLU A 520 12.01 -4.89 13.01
CA GLU A 520 13.15 -5.70 12.62
C GLU A 520 13.09 -7.06 13.29
N ALA A 521 12.81 -7.21 14.59
CA ALA A 521 12.76 -8.54 15.20
C ALA A 521 11.59 -9.41 14.70
N LYS A 522 10.51 -8.80 14.18
CA LYS A 522 9.44 -9.51 13.45
C LYS A 522 9.81 -9.79 11.99
N ARG A 523 10.49 -8.86 11.29
CA ARG A 523 10.91 -9.03 9.88
C ARG A 523 12.19 -9.87 9.70
N LYS A 524 13.07 -9.92 10.71
CA LYS A 524 14.30 -10.74 10.80
C LYS A 524 14.04 -12.18 11.26
N LYS A 525 12.78 -12.58 11.47
CA LYS A 525 12.45 -13.92 12.02
C LYS A 525 12.73 -15.10 11.08
N THR A 526 13.26 -14.85 9.88
CA THR A 526 13.92 -15.88 9.08
C THR A 526 15.26 -15.34 8.61
N THR A 527 16.37 -15.97 8.99
CA THR A 527 17.74 -15.71 8.50
C THR A 527 17.78 -15.47 6.99
N THR A 528 16.91 -16.16 6.27
CA THR A 528 16.66 -16.06 4.83
C THR A 528 16.49 -14.64 4.29
N LEU A 529 15.68 -13.75 4.90
CA LEU A 529 15.42 -12.41 4.32
C LEU A 529 16.65 -11.50 4.36
N ARG A 530 17.50 -11.65 5.38
CA ARG A 530 18.75 -10.89 5.48
C ARG A 530 19.68 -11.21 4.32
N ASP A 531 19.72 -12.46 3.89
CA ASP A 531 20.54 -12.87 2.76
C ASP A 531 20.09 -12.16 1.48
N TYR A 532 18.79 -12.05 1.21
CA TYR A 532 18.28 -11.29 0.06
C TYR A 532 18.59 -9.79 0.13
N ILE A 533 18.51 -9.17 1.31
CA ILE A 533 18.88 -7.74 1.48
C ILE A 533 20.36 -7.55 1.12
N ASN A 534 21.23 -8.40 1.67
CA ASN A 534 22.66 -8.37 1.37
C ASN A 534 22.92 -8.63 -0.12
N MET A 535 22.19 -9.56 -0.75
CA MET A 535 22.27 -9.80 -2.18
C MET A 535 21.98 -8.52 -2.98
N PHE A 536 20.93 -7.77 -2.64
CA PHE A 536 20.62 -6.51 -3.33
C PHE A 536 21.68 -5.43 -3.08
N ASP A 537 22.21 -5.33 -1.86
CA ASP A 537 23.34 -4.43 -1.54
C ASP A 537 24.59 -4.78 -2.36
N ASP A 538 24.95 -6.05 -2.47
CA ASP A 538 26.10 -6.53 -3.23
C ASP A 538 25.90 -6.31 -4.74
N LEU A 539 24.71 -6.58 -5.27
CA LEU A 539 24.36 -6.32 -6.67
C LEU A 539 24.49 -4.84 -7.02
N ARG A 540 24.05 -3.95 -6.12
CA ARG A 540 24.25 -2.50 -6.30
C ARG A 540 25.72 -2.10 -6.20
N THR A 541 26.47 -2.70 -5.29
CA THR A 541 27.91 -2.46 -5.11
C THR A 541 28.70 -2.78 -6.36
N ILE A 542 28.33 -3.84 -7.09
CA ILE A 542 28.94 -4.16 -8.39
C ILE A 542 28.37 -3.35 -9.56
N GLY A 543 27.44 -2.41 -9.32
CA GLY A 543 26.90 -1.48 -10.31
C GLY A 543 25.63 -1.91 -11.03
N CYS A 544 24.87 -2.88 -10.52
CA CYS A 544 23.53 -3.15 -11.01
C CYS A 544 22.57 -2.04 -10.54
N SER A 545 21.89 -1.37 -11.47
CA SER A 545 20.98 -0.27 -11.13
C SER A 545 19.68 -0.76 -10.49
N ASN A 546 19.05 0.07 -9.66
CA ASN A 546 17.73 -0.23 -9.08
C ASN A 546 16.68 -0.53 -10.17
N GLN A 547 16.74 0.21 -11.30
CA GLN A 547 15.83 0.02 -12.42
C GLN A 547 15.98 -1.36 -13.07
N SER A 548 17.22 -1.81 -13.25
CA SER A 548 17.50 -3.15 -13.77
C SER A 548 17.06 -4.23 -12.79
N ILE A 549 17.34 -4.05 -11.50
CA ILE A 549 16.92 -5.00 -10.45
C ILE A 549 15.39 -5.12 -10.43
N GLU A 550 14.63 -4.02 -10.35
CA GLU A 550 13.15 -4.08 -10.38
C GLU A 550 12.60 -4.70 -11.67
N LYS A 551 13.26 -4.45 -12.81
CA LYS A 551 12.87 -5.07 -14.08
C LYS A 551 12.96 -6.59 -14.03
N VAL A 552 14.02 -7.13 -13.43
CA VAL A 552 14.24 -8.59 -13.38
C VAL A 552 13.61 -9.26 -12.14
N LEU A 553 13.16 -8.48 -11.15
CA LEU A 553 12.28 -8.95 -10.07
C LEU A 553 10.90 -9.44 -10.57
N CYS A 554 10.56 -9.19 -11.83
CA CYS A 554 9.41 -9.79 -12.52
C CYS A 554 9.65 -11.29 -12.85
N SER A 555 10.07 -12.05 -11.83
CA SER A 555 10.57 -13.43 -11.92
C SER A 555 9.89 -14.33 -10.90
N LYS A 556 9.81 -15.63 -11.20
CA LYS A 556 9.21 -16.64 -10.32
C LYS A 556 10.22 -17.42 -9.48
N SER A 557 11.51 -17.29 -9.77
CA SER A 557 12.61 -17.93 -9.04
C SER A 557 13.84 -17.03 -8.98
N VAL A 558 14.76 -17.36 -8.08
CA VAL A 558 16.04 -16.65 -7.95
C VAL A 558 16.96 -16.90 -9.16
N LEU A 559 16.91 -18.09 -9.75
CA LEU A 559 17.70 -18.42 -10.93
C LEU A 559 17.21 -17.66 -12.18
N GLN A 560 15.90 -17.53 -12.36
CA GLN A 560 15.35 -16.67 -13.42
C GLN A 560 15.76 -15.21 -13.21
N PHE A 561 15.68 -14.70 -11.98
CA PHE A 561 16.14 -13.36 -11.63
C PHE A 561 17.62 -13.15 -11.98
N ARG A 562 18.48 -14.13 -11.66
CA ARG A 562 19.91 -14.12 -11.99
C ARG A 562 20.14 -14.04 -13.49
N ASP A 563 19.51 -14.93 -14.25
CA ASP A 563 19.77 -15.06 -15.68
C ASP A 563 19.26 -13.83 -16.45
N ASP A 564 18.10 -13.31 -16.05
CA ASP A 564 17.58 -12.05 -16.59
C ASP A 564 18.49 -10.86 -16.24
N LEU A 565 19.08 -10.83 -15.04
CA LEU A 565 20.04 -9.79 -14.66
C LEU A 565 21.35 -9.90 -15.44
N ILE A 566 21.85 -11.11 -15.66
CA ILE A 566 23.03 -11.37 -16.49
C ILE A 566 22.77 -10.92 -17.93
N ALA A 567 21.57 -11.13 -18.46
CA ALA A 567 21.19 -10.65 -19.78
C ALA A 567 21.27 -9.11 -19.90
N LEU A 568 21.01 -8.38 -18.81
CA LEU A 568 21.18 -6.91 -18.74
C LEU A 568 22.65 -6.50 -18.51
N TYR A 569 23.45 -7.35 -17.87
CA TYR A 569 24.85 -7.07 -17.50
C TYR A 569 25.80 -8.23 -17.85
N PRO A 570 26.00 -8.54 -19.14
CA PRO A 570 26.79 -9.70 -19.56
C PRO A 570 28.25 -9.65 -19.05
N ASN A 571 28.82 -8.45 -18.96
CA ASN A 571 30.18 -8.23 -18.44
C ASN A 571 30.34 -8.49 -16.93
N LYS A 572 29.23 -8.67 -16.20
CA LYS A 572 29.21 -8.94 -14.76
C LYS A 572 28.75 -10.35 -14.42
N ASN A 573 28.64 -11.22 -15.43
CA ASN A 573 28.11 -12.59 -15.32
C ASN A 573 28.64 -13.34 -14.08
N GLN A 574 29.97 -13.47 -13.96
CA GLN A 574 30.56 -14.23 -12.85
C GLN A 574 30.29 -13.58 -11.48
N GLN A 575 30.31 -12.25 -11.39
CA GLN A 575 30.03 -11.54 -10.14
C GLN A 575 28.57 -11.73 -9.71
N ILE A 576 27.63 -11.63 -10.66
CA ILE A 576 26.20 -11.87 -10.41
C ILE A 576 25.96 -13.32 -9.98
N LYS A 577 26.55 -14.30 -10.69
CA LYS A 577 26.48 -15.71 -10.31
C LYS A 577 26.97 -15.93 -8.88
N ASN A 578 28.14 -15.41 -8.53
CA ASN A 578 28.70 -15.57 -7.18
C ASN A 578 27.82 -14.96 -6.09
N ILE A 579 27.27 -13.76 -6.31
CA ILE A 579 26.39 -13.08 -5.34
C ILE A 579 25.09 -13.88 -5.16
N VAL A 580 24.45 -14.27 -6.26
CA VAL A 580 23.18 -15.02 -6.21
C VAL A 580 23.38 -16.45 -5.67
N GLN A 581 24.56 -17.05 -5.85
CA GLN A 581 24.87 -18.37 -5.32
C GLN A 581 24.76 -18.44 -3.79
N ASN A 582 25.00 -17.31 -3.09
CA ASN A 582 24.82 -17.23 -1.64
C ASN A 582 23.35 -17.40 -1.22
N ILE A 583 22.41 -17.15 -2.14
CA ILE A 583 20.96 -17.29 -1.91
C ILE A 583 20.46 -18.66 -2.33
N VAL A 584 20.79 -19.09 -3.55
CA VAL A 584 20.30 -20.36 -4.10
C VAL A 584 21.01 -21.54 -3.44
N GLY A 585 22.27 -21.38 -3.07
CA GLY A 585 23.12 -22.44 -2.55
C GLY A 585 23.32 -23.57 -3.56
N ASN A 586 24.07 -24.58 -3.11
CA ASN A 586 24.19 -25.83 -3.85
C ASN A 586 22.92 -26.67 -3.67
N ILE A 587 22.70 -27.67 -4.52
CA ILE A 587 21.64 -28.66 -4.35
C ILE A 587 22.26 -29.99 -3.96
N THR A 588 21.84 -30.54 -2.82
CA THR A 588 22.20 -31.89 -2.40
C THR A 588 21.10 -32.88 -2.75
N ILE A 589 21.41 -33.84 -3.62
CA ILE A 589 20.52 -34.92 -4.05
C ILE A 589 20.96 -36.22 -3.38
N VAL A 590 20.02 -36.92 -2.77
CA VAL A 590 20.24 -38.20 -2.10
C VAL A 590 19.34 -39.27 -2.72
N THR A 591 19.86 -40.49 -2.87
CA THR A 591 19.03 -41.68 -3.13
C THR A 591 19.27 -42.72 -2.06
N TYR A 592 18.20 -43.37 -1.59
CA TYR A 592 18.31 -44.43 -0.61
C TYR A 592 17.17 -45.46 -0.70
N ASN A 593 17.53 -46.71 -1.01
CA ASN A 593 16.66 -47.87 -0.82
C ASN A 593 16.62 -48.26 0.68
N LEU A 594 15.42 -48.24 1.27
CA LEU A 594 15.21 -48.43 2.71
C LEU A 594 14.94 -49.88 3.11
N TYR A 595 15.11 -50.83 2.18
CA TYR A 595 14.80 -52.22 2.46
C TYR A 595 15.95 -53.00 3.07
N ARG A 596 15.58 -53.98 3.88
CA ARG A 596 16.36 -55.16 4.22
C ARG A 596 15.46 -56.15 4.92
N SER A 597 15.64 -57.43 4.60
CA SER A 597 14.99 -58.52 5.32
C SER A 597 15.66 -58.74 6.68
N PHE A 598 14.89 -58.64 7.77
CA PHE A 598 15.34 -58.92 9.14
C PHE A 598 14.40 -59.89 9.86
N PRO A 599 14.94 -60.79 10.71
CA PRO A 599 14.10 -61.71 11.49
C PRO A 599 13.26 -61.04 12.58
N HIS A 600 13.74 -59.93 13.17
CA HIS A 600 13.18 -59.37 14.42
C HIS A 600 13.05 -57.83 14.48
N ASN A 601 12.99 -57.13 13.33
CA ASN A 601 12.85 -55.67 13.30
C ASN A 601 12.05 -55.22 12.06
N THR A 602 11.04 -54.37 12.24
CA THR A 602 10.23 -53.85 11.13
C THR A 602 10.96 -52.72 10.39
N GLN A 603 10.39 -52.17 9.31
CA GLN A 603 10.99 -50.97 8.72
C GLN A 603 10.75 -49.73 9.62
N SER A 604 9.64 -49.68 10.35
CA SER A 604 9.29 -48.51 11.18
C SER A 604 10.31 -48.26 12.29
N ASP A 605 10.82 -49.32 12.94
CA ASP A 605 11.76 -49.16 14.05
C ASP A 605 13.11 -48.57 13.59
N ARG A 606 13.41 -48.64 12.28
CA ARG A 606 14.62 -48.11 11.65
C ARG A 606 14.49 -46.70 11.09
N ILE A 607 13.27 -46.14 11.03
CA ILE A 607 13.03 -44.81 10.47
C ILE A 607 13.88 -43.70 11.13
N PRO A 608 14.08 -43.66 12.46
CA PRO A 608 14.96 -42.67 13.07
C PRO A 608 16.41 -42.73 12.59
N GLN A 609 16.93 -43.93 12.31
CA GLN A 609 18.30 -44.14 11.81
C GLN A 609 18.39 -43.71 10.34
N PHE A 610 17.42 -44.10 9.51
CA PHE A 610 17.31 -43.61 8.13
C PHE A 610 17.26 -42.08 8.07
N ALA A 611 16.45 -41.44 8.94
CA ALA A 611 16.37 -39.99 9.04
C ALA A 611 17.71 -39.35 9.44
N SER A 612 18.46 -39.97 10.36
CA SER A 612 19.76 -39.48 10.80
C SER A 612 20.78 -39.47 9.66
N ILE A 613 20.83 -40.55 8.86
CA ILE A 613 21.72 -40.65 7.70
C ILE A 613 21.32 -39.68 6.59
N ILE A 614 20.01 -39.57 6.31
CA ILE A 614 19.52 -38.60 5.34
C ILE A 614 19.91 -37.19 5.79
N LYS A 615 19.72 -36.84 7.06
CA LYS A 615 20.11 -35.53 7.62
C LYS A 615 21.61 -35.26 7.58
N SER A 616 22.47 -36.27 7.76
CA SER A 616 23.92 -36.08 7.71
C SER A 616 24.43 -35.64 6.33
N CYS A 617 23.63 -35.85 5.29
CA CYS A 617 23.91 -35.36 3.95
C CYS A 617 23.57 -33.86 3.76
N ASN A 618 22.81 -33.24 4.68
CA ASN A 618 22.15 -31.93 4.46
C ASN A 618 21.38 -31.87 3.12
N PRO A 619 20.34 -32.71 2.96
CA PRO A 619 19.70 -32.97 1.68
C PRO A 619 18.70 -31.89 1.29
N ASP A 620 18.61 -31.65 0.00
CA ASP A 620 17.56 -30.82 -0.60
C ASP A 620 16.51 -31.66 -1.32
N LEU A 621 16.94 -32.78 -1.89
CA LEU A 621 16.12 -33.70 -2.65
C LEU A 621 16.49 -35.13 -2.23
N VAL A 622 15.50 -35.96 -1.94
CA VAL A 622 15.72 -37.37 -1.59
C VAL A 622 14.77 -38.25 -2.39
N ALA A 623 15.34 -39.19 -3.16
CA ALA A 623 14.61 -40.29 -3.75
C ALA A 623 14.69 -41.50 -2.80
N VAL A 624 13.55 -41.97 -2.32
CA VAL A 624 13.49 -43.11 -1.39
C VAL A 624 12.74 -44.27 -2.03
N GLN A 625 13.33 -45.45 -1.97
CA GLN A 625 12.77 -46.68 -2.53
C GLN A 625 12.39 -47.66 -1.42
N GLU A 626 11.48 -48.58 -1.76
CA GLU A 626 11.02 -49.65 -0.89
C GLU A 626 10.43 -49.19 0.45
N ILE A 627 9.67 -48.10 0.42
CA ILE A 627 8.95 -47.68 1.61
C ILE A 627 7.80 -48.65 1.86
N ARG A 628 7.86 -49.36 2.97
CA ARG A 628 6.83 -50.26 3.48
C ARG A 628 5.98 -49.51 4.48
N ASP A 629 4.68 -49.79 4.54
CA ASP A 629 3.71 -49.11 5.41
C ASP A 629 3.46 -47.62 5.07
N PHE A 630 2.19 -47.20 5.15
CA PHE A 630 1.79 -45.81 4.92
C PHE A 630 2.44 -44.82 5.91
N ALA A 631 2.66 -45.23 7.16
CA ALA A 631 3.16 -44.35 8.21
C ALA A 631 4.65 -43.99 8.05
N ASN A 632 5.45 -44.83 7.38
CA ASN A 632 6.90 -44.71 7.38
C ASN A 632 7.42 -43.46 6.65
N LEU A 633 6.83 -43.06 5.51
CA LEU A 633 7.24 -41.81 4.87
C LEU A 633 6.91 -40.59 5.76
N LEU A 634 5.74 -40.58 6.39
CA LEU A 634 5.35 -39.48 7.29
C LEU A 634 6.31 -39.37 8.48
N GLN A 635 6.67 -40.49 9.09
CA GLN A 635 7.67 -40.51 10.16
C GLN A 635 9.04 -40.04 9.67
N LEU A 636 9.46 -40.46 8.46
CA LEU A 636 10.73 -40.06 7.86
C LEU A 636 10.77 -38.56 7.56
N LYS A 637 9.69 -37.99 7.01
CA LYS A 637 9.51 -36.54 6.81
C LYS A 637 9.69 -35.77 8.12
N ASN A 638 8.93 -36.15 9.15
CA ASN A 638 8.97 -35.48 10.45
C ASN A 638 10.36 -35.58 11.10
N ALA A 639 11.00 -36.75 11.02
CA ALA A 639 12.31 -36.96 11.61
C ALA A 639 13.43 -36.25 10.84
N SER A 640 13.31 -36.10 9.51
CA SER A 640 14.31 -35.42 8.67
C SER A 640 14.11 -33.91 8.53
N GLY A 641 12.90 -33.40 8.79
CA GLY A 641 12.55 -32.00 8.58
C GLY A 641 12.25 -31.65 7.11
N LEU A 642 11.95 -32.66 6.28
CA LEU A 642 11.66 -32.50 4.86
C LEU A 642 10.17 -32.67 4.56
N GLU A 643 9.74 -32.04 3.47
CA GLU A 643 8.47 -32.36 2.83
C GLU A 643 8.59 -33.61 1.96
N GLY A 644 7.48 -34.19 1.54
CA GLY A 644 7.52 -35.41 0.73
C GLY A 644 6.16 -35.98 0.36
N GLU A 645 6.15 -36.76 -0.71
CA GLU A 645 5.00 -37.50 -1.24
C GLU A 645 5.39 -38.96 -1.54
N ARG A 646 4.42 -39.86 -1.44
CA ARG A 646 4.56 -41.30 -1.66
C ARG A 646 3.69 -41.74 -2.83
N TYR A 647 4.20 -42.67 -3.63
CA TYR A 647 3.40 -43.41 -4.59
C TYR A 647 3.49 -44.91 -4.32
N ASN A 648 2.33 -45.56 -4.22
CA ASN A 648 2.24 -47.00 -3.98
C ASN A 648 2.26 -47.77 -5.30
N THR A 649 3.26 -48.64 -5.45
CA THR A 649 3.29 -49.64 -6.53
C THR A 649 2.50 -50.89 -6.14
N LEU A 650 2.40 -51.18 -4.84
CA LEU A 650 1.64 -52.27 -4.26
C LEU A 650 0.97 -51.82 -2.94
N PRO A 651 -0.02 -52.56 -2.41
CA PRO A 651 -0.55 -52.30 -1.07
C PRO A 651 0.57 -52.25 -0.03
N PHE A 652 0.65 -51.15 0.72
CA PHE A 652 1.68 -50.90 1.75
C PHE A 652 3.14 -50.89 1.24
N TYR A 653 3.39 -50.80 -0.08
CA TYR A 653 4.75 -50.76 -0.63
C TYR A 653 4.85 -49.76 -1.79
N GLY A 654 5.95 -49.03 -1.87
CA GLY A 654 6.16 -48.08 -2.96
C GLY A 654 7.43 -47.26 -2.86
N ILE A 655 7.42 -46.15 -3.60
CA ILE A 655 8.50 -45.18 -3.68
C ILE A 655 8.06 -43.85 -3.06
N GLY A 656 9.02 -43.04 -2.65
CA GLY A 656 8.77 -41.69 -2.19
C GLY A 656 9.75 -40.69 -2.76
N ILE A 657 9.34 -39.44 -2.69
CA ILE A 657 10.14 -38.28 -3.03
C ILE A 657 10.06 -37.31 -1.84
N MET A 658 11.19 -36.76 -1.43
CA MET A 658 11.25 -35.79 -0.35
C MET A 658 12.05 -34.56 -0.78
N TRP A 659 11.70 -33.39 -0.26
CA TRP A 659 12.36 -32.14 -0.63
C TRP A 659 12.42 -31.14 0.53
N HIS A 660 13.42 -30.27 0.48
CA HIS A 660 13.56 -29.16 1.43
C HIS A 660 12.63 -28.01 1.02
N SER A 661 11.90 -27.44 1.99
CA SER A 661 10.88 -26.40 1.75
C SER A 661 11.40 -25.16 1.02
N ARG A 662 12.69 -24.83 1.18
CA ARG A 662 13.39 -23.75 0.45
C ARG A 662 13.28 -23.83 -1.08
N LEU A 663 13.08 -25.02 -1.64
CA LEU A 663 12.92 -25.23 -3.08
C LEU A 663 11.50 -24.88 -3.57
N GLY A 664 10.57 -24.63 -2.65
CA GLY A 664 9.15 -24.43 -2.92
C GLY A 664 8.34 -25.72 -2.89
N THR A 665 7.08 -25.61 -3.29
CA THR A 665 6.14 -26.74 -3.37
C THR A 665 6.04 -27.20 -4.82
N PRO A 666 6.50 -28.42 -5.15
CA PRO A 666 6.46 -28.92 -6.50
C PRO A 666 5.06 -29.38 -6.91
N LYS A 667 4.77 -29.35 -8.20
CA LYS A 667 3.64 -30.11 -8.76
C LYS A 667 4.05 -31.57 -8.93
N ILE A 668 3.32 -32.48 -8.29
CA ILE A 668 3.61 -33.91 -8.36
C ILE A 668 2.82 -34.60 -9.47
N THR A 669 3.50 -35.41 -10.26
CA THR A 669 2.90 -36.31 -11.26
C THR A 669 3.47 -37.71 -11.07
N ASN A 670 2.58 -38.69 -10.92
CA ASN A 670 2.96 -40.09 -10.74
C ASN A 670 2.73 -40.86 -12.04
N LYS A 671 3.72 -41.68 -12.45
CA LYS A 671 3.55 -42.58 -13.59
C LYS A 671 3.94 -43.99 -13.22
N SER A 672 3.06 -44.93 -13.54
CA SER A 672 3.27 -46.36 -13.26
C SER A 672 3.40 -47.14 -14.56
N ILE A 673 4.30 -48.12 -14.56
CA ILE A 673 4.56 -49.03 -15.66
C ILE A 673 4.24 -50.45 -15.18
N SER A 674 3.26 -51.07 -15.81
CA SER A 674 2.93 -52.47 -15.57
C SER A 674 3.95 -53.39 -16.25
N PRO A 675 4.35 -54.51 -15.61
CA PRO A 675 5.29 -55.44 -16.21
C PRO A 675 4.70 -56.12 -17.44
N SER A 676 5.55 -56.55 -18.40
CA SER A 676 5.12 -57.46 -19.47
C SER A 676 4.63 -58.78 -18.90
N THR A 677 3.83 -59.49 -19.69
CA THR A 677 3.46 -60.89 -19.42
C THR A 677 4.66 -61.82 -19.24
N ASN A 678 5.80 -61.52 -19.87
CA ASN A 678 7.01 -62.35 -19.86
C ASN A 678 8.11 -61.78 -18.94
N SER A 679 7.81 -60.76 -18.14
CA SER A 679 8.77 -60.17 -17.21
C SER A 679 9.14 -61.15 -16.10
N THR A 680 10.42 -61.22 -15.77
CA THR A 680 10.91 -61.95 -14.58
C THR A 680 10.57 -61.24 -13.27
N ASP A 681 10.27 -59.95 -13.34
CA ASP A 681 9.77 -59.13 -12.25
C ASP A 681 8.28 -58.83 -12.47
N VAL A 682 7.43 -59.38 -11.60
CA VAL A 682 5.97 -59.21 -11.65
C VAL A 682 5.50 -57.95 -10.92
N GLU A 683 6.40 -57.18 -10.31
CA GLU A 683 6.06 -55.96 -9.62
C GLU A 683 5.76 -54.82 -10.62
N LYS A 684 4.68 -54.09 -10.35
CA LYS A 684 4.43 -52.81 -11.02
C LYS A 684 5.49 -51.80 -10.61
N ARG A 685 6.18 -51.17 -11.55
CA ARG A 685 7.16 -50.11 -11.25
C ARG A 685 6.57 -48.74 -11.48
N ALA A 686 7.21 -47.72 -10.93
CA ALA A 686 6.74 -46.34 -11.07
C ALA A 686 7.88 -45.34 -10.91
N TYR A 687 7.62 -44.11 -11.34
CA TYR A 687 8.41 -42.95 -10.98
C TYR A 687 7.51 -41.77 -10.62
N ILE A 688 8.00 -40.95 -9.69
CA ILE A 688 7.36 -39.71 -9.24
C ILE A 688 8.12 -38.54 -9.87
N ILE A 689 7.43 -37.65 -10.57
CA ILE A 689 7.98 -36.39 -11.09
C ILE A 689 7.56 -35.26 -10.16
N ALA A 690 8.52 -34.58 -9.56
CA ALA A 690 8.34 -33.30 -8.89
C ALA A 690 8.77 -32.16 -9.81
N GLU A 691 7.83 -31.33 -10.25
CA GLU A 691 8.09 -30.12 -11.02
C GLU A 691 8.26 -28.91 -10.09
N PHE A 692 9.49 -28.40 -9.98
CA PHE A 692 9.79 -27.11 -9.36
C PHE A 692 9.82 -26.00 -10.42
N GLU A 693 9.95 -24.75 -9.98
CA GLU A 693 10.00 -23.60 -10.90
C GLU A 693 11.16 -23.74 -11.89
N ASP A 694 12.36 -24.11 -11.42
CA ASP A 694 13.58 -24.13 -12.24
C ASP A 694 13.97 -25.51 -12.79
N PHE A 695 13.51 -26.61 -12.19
CA PHE A 695 13.95 -27.97 -12.56
C PHE A 695 12.90 -29.04 -12.22
N TYR A 696 13.12 -30.26 -12.71
CA TYR A 696 12.38 -31.45 -12.30
C TYR A 696 13.26 -32.39 -11.47
N PHE A 697 12.65 -33.06 -10.48
CA PHE A 697 13.26 -34.18 -9.77
C PHE A 697 12.42 -35.43 -9.93
N ILE A 698 13.05 -36.55 -10.30
CA ILE A 698 12.42 -37.85 -10.52
C ILE A 698 12.94 -38.84 -9.49
N SER A 699 12.04 -39.41 -8.70
CA SER A 699 12.32 -40.56 -7.81
C SER A 699 11.75 -41.82 -8.44
N THR A 700 12.52 -42.91 -8.47
CA THR A 700 12.12 -44.15 -9.13
C THR A 700 12.72 -45.39 -8.47
N HIS A 701 12.15 -46.55 -8.76
CA HIS A 701 12.72 -47.87 -8.49
C HIS A 701 12.54 -48.73 -9.74
N TYR A 702 13.65 -49.09 -10.39
CA TYR A 702 13.61 -49.86 -11.64
C TYR A 702 13.38 -51.35 -11.36
N SER A 703 12.90 -52.04 -12.38
CA SER A 703 12.72 -53.48 -12.35
C SER A 703 14.05 -54.24 -12.30
N THR A 704 14.04 -55.43 -11.70
CA THR A 704 15.15 -56.38 -11.80
C THR A 704 15.21 -57.06 -13.19
N ASP A 705 14.13 -56.98 -13.99
CA ASP A 705 14.08 -57.45 -15.38
C ASP A 705 14.66 -56.41 -16.35
N ALA A 706 15.60 -56.83 -17.20
CA ALA A 706 16.31 -55.92 -18.11
C ALA A 706 15.39 -55.25 -19.14
N ASN A 707 14.41 -55.97 -19.70
CA ASN A 707 13.51 -55.40 -20.70
C ASN A 707 12.58 -54.33 -20.09
N GLU A 708 12.17 -54.54 -18.84
CA GLU A 708 11.35 -53.56 -18.12
C GLU A 708 12.17 -52.32 -17.70
N ARG A 709 13.47 -52.47 -17.41
CA ARG A 709 14.38 -51.32 -17.22
C ARG A 709 14.48 -50.46 -18.48
N ASP A 710 14.64 -51.08 -19.65
CA ASP A 710 14.75 -50.35 -20.92
C ASP A 710 13.47 -49.55 -21.23
N LYS A 711 12.28 -50.11 -20.93
CA LYS A 711 11.01 -49.38 -21.06
C LYS A 711 10.92 -48.18 -20.13
N MET A 712 11.35 -48.33 -18.88
CA MET A 712 11.38 -47.24 -17.91
C MET A 712 12.28 -46.11 -18.41
N SER A 713 13.49 -46.43 -18.88
CA SER A 713 14.40 -45.46 -19.48
C SER A 713 13.79 -44.78 -20.71
N ALA A 714 13.19 -45.53 -21.64
CA ALA A 714 12.58 -44.98 -22.85
C ALA A 714 11.43 -44.00 -22.53
N ASP A 715 10.64 -44.32 -21.51
CA ASP A 715 9.53 -43.49 -21.08
C ASP A 715 10.01 -42.17 -20.44
N ILE A 716 11.05 -42.23 -19.59
CA ILE A 716 11.69 -41.05 -19.01
C ILE A 716 12.37 -40.20 -20.10
N ILE A 717 13.02 -40.82 -21.09
CA ILE A 717 13.60 -40.12 -22.24
C ILE A 717 12.52 -39.35 -23.02
N THR A 718 11.35 -39.97 -23.21
CA THR A 718 10.21 -39.34 -23.87
C THR A 718 9.73 -38.12 -23.09
N PHE A 719 9.69 -38.21 -21.75
CA PHE A 719 9.38 -37.07 -20.90
C PHE A 719 10.40 -35.93 -21.06
N VAL A 720 11.71 -36.20 -20.92
CA VAL A 720 12.71 -35.13 -20.93
C VAL A 720 12.83 -34.40 -22.27
N LYS A 721 12.54 -35.08 -23.39
CA LYS A 721 12.52 -34.45 -24.72
C LYS A 721 11.48 -33.33 -24.86
N ASN A 722 10.43 -33.36 -24.03
CA ASN A 722 9.35 -32.38 -24.04
C ASN A 722 9.53 -31.22 -23.06
N THR A 723 10.65 -31.15 -22.33
CA THR A 723 10.94 -30.06 -21.38
C THR A 723 12.22 -29.30 -21.76
N THR A 724 12.29 -28.05 -21.33
CA THR A 724 13.50 -27.21 -21.38
C THR A 724 14.18 -27.08 -20.02
N LYS A 725 13.47 -27.40 -18.92
CA LYS A 725 14.05 -27.36 -17.56
C LYS A 725 15.02 -28.53 -17.37
N PRO A 726 16.12 -28.35 -16.61
CA PRO A 726 16.95 -29.46 -16.15
C PRO A 726 16.15 -30.53 -15.42
N VAL A 727 16.56 -31.79 -15.54
CA VAL A 727 15.92 -32.93 -14.87
C VAL A 727 16.96 -33.71 -14.09
N TYR A 728 16.69 -34.00 -12.82
CA TYR A 728 17.49 -34.90 -12.02
C TYR A 728 16.70 -36.17 -11.75
N ILE A 729 17.30 -37.33 -12.02
CA ILE A 729 16.72 -38.63 -11.69
C ILE A 729 17.58 -39.29 -10.63
N ALA A 730 16.94 -39.85 -9.61
CA ALA A 730 17.62 -40.56 -8.54
C ALA A 730 16.80 -41.81 -8.14
N GLY A 731 17.50 -42.91 -7.89
CA GLY A 731 16.84 -44.12 -7.42
C GLY A 731 17.73 -45.35 -7.46
N ASP A 732 17.18 -46.45 -6.93
CA ASP A 732 17.66 -47.79 -7.25
C ASP A 732 17.25 -48.13 -8.68
N LEU A 733 18.21 -48.06 -9.60
CA LEU A 733 18.00 -48.32 -11.02
C LEU A 733 18.20 -49.79 -11.39
N ASN A 734 18.54 -50.66 -10.43
CA ASN A 734 18.79 -52.09 -10.65
C ASN A 734 19.71 -52.40 -11.85
N ALA A 735 20.55 -51.45 -12.23
CA ALA A 735 21.42 -51.48 -13.40
C ALA A 735 22.72 -50.75 -13.11
N THR A 736 23.84 -51.35 -13.52
CA THR A 736 25.14 -50.69 -13.47
C THR A 736 25.29 -49.67 -14.61
N PRO A 737 26.21 -48.68 -14.49
CA PRO A 737 26.40 -47.65 -15.52
C PRO A 737 26.65 -48.15 -16.95
N ASN A 738 27.11 -49.40 -17.10
CA ASN A 738 27.44 -50.00 -18.39
C ASN A 738 26.31 -50.87 -18.96
N GLU A 739 25.15 -50.93 -18.30
CA GLU A 739 23.98 -51.66 -18.81
C GLU A 739 23.14 -50.80 -19.76
N GLN A 740 22.41 -51.47 -20.66
CA GLN A 740 21.71 -50.86 -21.78
C GLN A 740 20.71 -49.77 -21.36
N SER A 741 20.00 -49.97 -20.26
CA SER A 741 19.02 -49.00 -19.75
C SER A 741 19.66 -47.67 -19.34
N ILE A 742 20.88 -47.71 -18.77
CA ILE A 742 21.64 -46.52 -18.36
C ILE A 742 22.37 -45.90 -19.55
N ILE A 743 22.95 -46.72 -20.43
CA ILE A 743 23.54 -46.26 -21.70
C ILE A 743 22.50 -45.51 -22.54
N SER A 744 21.25 -45.98 -22.55
CA SER A 744 20.17 -45.32 -23.28
C SER A 744 19.88 -43.92 -22.73
N LEU A 745 19.94 -43.73 -21.41
CA LEU A 745 19.82 -42.41 -20.78
C LEU A 745 21.00 -41.51 -21.18
N THR A 746 22.24 -42.00 -21.07
CA THR A 746 23.44 -41.19 -21.36
C THR A 746 23.55 -40.82 -22.84
N ASN A 747 23.13 -41.69 -23.74
CA ASN A 747 22.98 -41.37 -25.17
C ASN A 747 21.90 -40.33 -25.47
N ASN A 748 21.05 -39.99 -24.50
CA ASN A 748 20.02 -38.95 -24.60
C ASN A 748 20.29 -37.79 -23.62
N ASN A 749 21.56 -37.39 -23.50
CA ASN A 749 22.04 -36.21 -22.74
C ASN A 749 21.91 -36.30 -21.20
N PHE A 750 21.67 -37.48 -20.63
CA PHE A 750 21.88 -37.66 -19.20
C PHE A 750 23.38 -37.80 -18.88
N VAL A 751 23.80 -37.18 -17.79
CA VAL A 751 25.14 -37.25 -17.24
C VAL A 751 25.07 -38.02 -15.94
N LEU A 752 25.89 -39.08 -15.83
CA LEU A 752 26.04 -39.80 -14.57
C LEU A 752 26.75 -38.91 -13.55
N LEU A 753 26.09 -38.61 -12.43
CA LEU A 753 26.66 -37.73 -11.40
C LEU A 753 27.42 -38.51 -10.32
N ASN A 754 27.16 -39.82 -10.17
CA ASN A 754 27.90 -40.70 -9.27
C ASN A 754 29.40 -40.76 -9.60
N ASP A 755 30.20 -41.14 -8.60
CA ASP A 755 31.54 -41.65 -8.81
C ASP A 755 31.47 -43.14 -9.08
N ILE A 756 32.00 -43.59 -10.23
CA ILE A 756 31.95 -45.00 -10.64
C ILE A 756 32.72 -45.93 -9.68
N ASN A 757 33.61 -45.39 -8.85
CA ASN A 757 34.39 -46.16 -7.89
C ASN A 757 33.62 -46.45 -6.60
N HIS A 758 32.54 -45.72 -6.32
CA HIS A 758 31.70 -45.97 -5.16
C HIS A 758 30.61 -46.98 -5.50
N LYS A 759 30.69 -48.19 -4.93
CA LYS A 759 29.65 -49.21 -5.05
C LYS A 759 28.61 -49.05 -3.95
N THR A 760 27.35 -49.30 -4.27
CA THR A 760 26.20 -49.06 -3.38
C THR A 760 25.54 -50.35 -2.91
N TYR A 761 25.79 -51.49 -3.59
CA TYR A 761 25.17 -52.76 -3.28
C TYR A 761 26.13 -53.97 -3.44
N PRO A 762 26.03 -55.01 -2.59
CA PRO A 762 25.33 -55.03 -1.31
C PRO A 762 26.13 -54.30 -0.23
N VAL A 763 25.47 -53.71 0.78
CA VAL A 763 26.10 -52.93 1.86
C VAL A 763 27.23 -53.67 2.60
N SER A 764 27.16 -55.01 2.67
CA SER A 764 28.12 -55.85 3.38
C SER A 764 29.46 -55.97 2.66
N ALA A 765 29.42 -56.00 1.32
CA ALA A 765 30.58 -56.09 0.43
C ALA A 765 30.23 -55.41 -0.90
N PRO A 766 30.23 -54.06 -0.96
CA PRO A 766 29.75 -53.32 -2.11
C PRO A 766 30.53 -53.66 -3.38
N SER A 767 29.83 -54.17 -4.40
CA SER A 767 30.43 -54.62 -5.68
C SER A 767 29.74 -54.02 -6.90
N LYS A 768 28.48 -53.57 -6.76
CA LYS A 768 27.67 -52.96 -7.82
C LYS A 768 27.31 -51.53 -7.44
N LEU A 769 27.29 -50.65 -8.43
CA LEU A 769 26.75 -49.29 -8.32
C LEU A 769 25.41 -49.31 -9.08
N ILE A 770 24.31 -49.37 -8.33
CA ILE A 770 22.94 -49.46 -8.89
C ILE A 770 22.02 -48.36 -8.37
N ASP A 771 22.39 -47.70 -7.27
CA ASP A 771 21.72 -46.52 -6.75
C ASP A 771 22.31 -45.29 -7.43
N LEU A 772 21.65 -44.85 -8.51
CA LEU A 772 22.20 -43.85 -9.42
C LEU A 772 21.51 -42.50 -9.27
N ILE A 773 22.27 -41.45 -9.51
CA ILE A 773 21.83 -40.07 -9.66
C ILE A 773 22.36 -39.58 -11.02
N LEU A 774 21.44 -39.20 -11.91
CA LEU A 774 21.77 -38.65 -13.22
C LEU A 774 21.12 -37.28 -13.41
N GLY A 775 21.82 -36.41 -14.13
CA GLY A 775 21.31 -35.08 -14.51
C GLY A 775 21.12 -34.99 -16.02
N TYR A 776 20.00 -34.44 -16.47
CA TYR A 776 19.74 -34.07 -17.86
C TYR A 776 19.68 -32.55 -18.01
N LYS A 777 20.40 -32.04 -19.02
CA LYS A 777 20.25 -30.68 -19.56
C LYS A 777 20.07 -30.80 -21.06
N LYS A 778 19.06 -30.10 -21.62
CA LYS A 778 18.73 -30.19 -23.04
C LYS A 778 19.91 -29.87 -23.97
N ASN A 779 20.68 -28.84 -23.62
CA ASN A 779 21.76 -28.29 -24.43
C ASN A 779 23.13 -28.30 -23.73
N SER A 780 23.33 -29.13 -22.70
CA SER A 780 24.59 -29.20 -21.97
C SER A 780 24.81 -30.61 -21.44
N THR A 781 26.08 -31.03 -21.41
CA THR A 781 26.51 -32.33 -20.86
C THR A 781 27.42 -32.15 -19.65
N SER A 782 27.48 -30.95 -19.06
CA SER A 782 28.37 -30.63 -17.95
C SER A 782 27.61 -30.24 -16.69
N TYR A 783 28.09 -30.77 -15.56
CA TYR A 783 27.65 -30.42 -14.21
C TYR A 783 28.87 -30.12 -13.35
N SER A 784 28.79 -29.03 -12.60
CA SER A 784 29.78 -28.69 -11.57
C SER A 784 29.43 -29.41 -10.28
N ILE A 785 30.13 -30.52 -10.05
CA ILE A 785 29.98 -31.35 -8.84
C ILE A 785 30.88 -30.77 -7.74
N VAL A 786 30.27 -30.42 -6.61
CA VAL A 786 30.99 -29.91 -5.43
C VAL A 786 31.52 -31.07 -4.60
N SER A 787 30.70 -32.08 -4.35
CA SER A 787 31.07 -33.33 -3.69
C SER A 787 30.07 -34.43 -4.01
N ARG A 788 30.45 -35.69 -3.79
CA ARG A 788 29.59 -36.86 -4.00
C ARG A 788 30.15 -38.08 -3.26
N GLY A 789 29.30 -39.01 -2.88
CA GLY A 789 29.75 -40.30 -2.34
C GLY A 789 28.75 -40.95 -1.41
N ILE A 790 29.27 -41.85 -0.58
CA ILE A 790 28.55 -42.46 0.53
C ILE A 790 28.69 -41.52 1.73
N PRO A 791 27.60 -41.15 2.44
CA PRO A 791 27.69 -40.21 3.55
C PRO A 791 28.54 -40.76 4.70
N ALA A 792 29.27 -39.86 5.36
CA ALA A 792 30.07 -40.18 6.53
C ALA A 792 29.14 -40.45 7.74
N PHE A 793 28.75 -41.71 7.89
CA PHE A 793 28.00 -42.24 9.03
C PHE A 793 28.70 -43.53 9.49
N PRO A 794 28.64 -43.93 10.78
CA PRO A 794 29.27 -45.16 11.21
C PRO A 794 28.88 -46.35 10.33
N ASN A 795 29.86 -46.92 9.62
CA ASN A 795 29.64 -47.98 8.63
C ASN A 795 28.99 -49.24 9.24
N GLU A 796 29.24 -49.50 10.53
CA GLU A 796 28.59 -50.61 11.24
C GLU A 796 27.09 -50.41 11.38
N ASP A 797 26.64 -49.17 11.63
CA ASP A 797 25.21 -48.85 11.77
C ASP A 797 24.48 -48.97 10.42
N MET A 798 25.12 -48.56 9.32
CA MET A 798 24.54 -48.68 7.96
C MET A 798 24.33 -50.14 7.56
N LYS A 799 25.26 -51.03 7.94
CA LYS A 799 25.15 -52.48 7.70
C LYS A 799 24.01 -53.14 8.46
N LEU A 800 23.37 -52.46 9.40
CA LEU A 800 22.30 -53.00 10.24
C LEU A 800 20.89 -52.51 9.85
N ILE A 801 20.77 -51.64 8.85
CA ILE A 801 19.48 -50.97 8.56
C ILE A 801 18.98 -51.12 7.12
N SER A 802 19.84 -51.19 6.11
CA SER A 802 19.46 -51.45 4.72
C SER A 802 20.44 -52.46 4.11
N ASP A 803 20.10 -53.10 3.00
CA ASP A 803 21.06 -53.85 2.18
C ASP A 803 21.71 -52.99 1.08
N HIS A 804 21.26 -51.74 0.92
CA HIS A 804 21.86 -50.71 0.09
C HIS A 804 22.61 -49.67 0.93
N LEU A 805 23.65 -49.08 0.34
CA LEU A 805 24.27 -47.86 0.84
C LEU A 805 23.56 -46.63 0.23
N PRO A 806 23.29 -45.58 1.02
CA PRO A 806 22.81 -44.32 0.47
C PRO A 806 23.89 -43.64 -0.35
N TYR A 807 23.47 -42.92 -1.39
CA TYR A 807 24.38 -42.13 -2.23
C TYR A 807 23.93 -40.69 -2.28
N TYR A 808 24.87 -39.75 -2.18
CA TYR A 808 24.60 -38.32 -2.32
C TYR A 808 25.48 -37.67 -3.41
N VAL A 809 24.95 -36.61 -4.00
CA VAL A 809 25.66 -35.69 -4.90
C VAL A 809 25.30 -34.26 -4.52
N ILE A 810 26.30 -33.40 -4.40
CA ILE A 810 26.14 -31.95 -4.25
C ILE A 810 26.53 -31.28 -5.57
N ILE A 811 25.58 -30.58 -6.18
CA ILE A 811 25.79 -29.84 -7.43
C ILE A 811 25.76 -28.33 -7.20
N ASN A 812 26.60 -27.62 -7.95
CA ASN A 812 26.57 -26.17 -8.03
C ASN A 812 25.47 -25.73 -9.02
N THR A 813 24.63 -24.79 -8.60
CA THR A 813 23.51 -24.25 -9.37
C THR A 813 23.91 -23.08 -10.28
N ASN A 814 25.18 -22.67 -10.27
CA ASN A 814 25.73 -21.65 -11.17
C ASN A 814 25.84 -22.09 -12.63
N ASP A 815 25.82 -23.39 -12.91
CA ASP A 815 26.14 -23.97 -14.23
C ASP A 815 25.02 -24.82 -14.82
#